data_AF-A0A267EYN6-F1
#
_entry.id   AF-A0A267EYN6-F1
#
_cell.length_a   1.000
_cell.length_b   1.000
_cell.length_c   1.000
_cell.angle_alpha   90.00
_cell.angle_beta   90.00
_cell.angle_gamma   90.00
#
_symmetry.space_group_name_H-M   'P 1'
#
loop_
_entity.id
_entity.type
_entity.pdbx_description
1 polymer ?
#
loop_
_entity_poly.entity_id
_entity_poly.type
_entity_poly.pdbx_seq_one_letter_code
_entity_poly.pdbx_strand_id
1 'polypeptide(L)'
;MTPLALMIGGCEGIIEKMNTNGSGWVIVCVNCIDLNIAVGQRLRFYSGHARNFELPPLLKAKKAVINPPSTGSDCFLYACLAALHHGDENLRKNPQRFSTYKDWLNDINLSGISLPVGLNQLNRIELLNPRLCFVVFSWSSSNGVSVLRQPRVEVACSRKVVILLLLNKSANKDEEDKHWCGIVSLDRLLNSKSGLYHRKWCERCLSSFVTDQKLSEHREQCYRSNEFAVKERVPTEKRSVLSFQNYFKTIEAPFAIYADIEAFNSPLGPHTREVMHQKVKEMEVSDNEQVCSTRSSSSSSHVQARPDEVMVTGKTVFISEHLPAAGGFLLVSREGMKGPPLKDQGKVKLVSSSNPLECMETFLHELERVAREVYEWNRRHSYQTAEADTIASHIFSESSNCHYCDRQFTDTNDKHYDPDHLTGKFKGAACSRCNKLAQLRRRFLPSFFHNLRNYDMHLLFSTALGNMKNWKLSVIPQTSERYMSLRVDFPIAEITLPKGKKKTIFFTLQFLDSFQFLNAGLDKLIRNLPLQDRKITQQMKSCFPKLTNETLSIKGVFPYDFVKSPANLAVTELPSREEFFNSLTKTACSEESYAHARKAWKQIEAKNLHDYMLAYLQLDIRQLADVFQNFRRLSLHDDGLDPAHYFTTPGLSFDSALKSAPTPLQLLDDAEKYRLFELGIRGGMTFTNVHHVTAGPVTSHQSSDGADSSSAASNAETNSLLPVDMNNLYGQALSEKLPVSDFEWLSEEELCEWTEEKLLKFDDDGPVGYLFEVDLEYPDVIHTQTQDLPFAPEKAAPKLERVSAIHETSLGRIEHSQRAVQRLCETFTHMS
;
A
#
# COMPACT_ATOMS: atom_id res chain seq x y z
N MET A 1 12.35 0.74 37.20
CA MET A 1 11.12 0.45 36.44
C MET A 1 11.12 -1.00 36.02
N THR A 2 10.05 -1.74 36.32
CA THR A 2 9.89 -3.14 35.87
C THR A 2 9.70 -3.18 34.34
N PRO A 3 10.09 -4.28 33.65
CA PRO A 3 9.82 -4.45 32.22
C PRO A 3 8.33 -4.27 31.85
N LEU A 4 7.45 -4.61 32.79
CA LEU A 4 6.01 -4.42 32.69
C LEU A 4 5.63 -2.93 32.59
N ALA A 5 6.25 -2.05 33.40
CA ALA A 5 5.98 -0.61 33.36
C ALA A 5 6.45 0.04 32.04
N LEU A 6 7.59 -0.41 31.49
CA LEU A 6 8.08 0.04 30.18
C LEU A 6 7.18 -0.41 29.02
N MET A 7 6.59 -1.62 29.11
CA MET A 7 5.65 -2.12 28.11
C MET A 7 4.28 -1.45 28.21
N ILE A 8 3.78 -1.22 29.43
CA ILE A 8 2.54 -0.46 29.67
C ILE A 8 2.70 0.97 29.12
N GLY A 9 3.83 1.64 29.39
CA GLY A 9 4.13 2.95 28.80
C GLY A 9 4.23 2.94 27.27
N GLY A 10 4.70 1.83 26.69
CA GLY A 10 4.69 1.62 25.23
C GLY A 10 3.28 1.49 24.65
N CYS A 11 2.39 0.76 25.34
CA CYS A 11 0.97 0.66 24.99
C CYS A 11 0.26 2.00 25.15
N GLU A 12 0.52 2.73 26.25
CA GLU A 12 0.00 4.08 26.49
C GLU A 12 0.39 5.02 25.35
N GLY A 13 1.65 5.03 24.92
CA GLY A 13 2.09 5.84 23.79
C GLY A 13 1.48 5.45 22.44
N ILE A 14 1.11 4.18 22.23
CA ILE A 14 0.37 3.73 21.04
C ILE A 14 -1.10 4.18 21.12
N ILE A 15 -1.72 4.03 22.29
CA ILE A 15 -3.10 4.46 22.55
C ILE A 15 -3.22 5.98 22.41
N GLU A 16 -2.26 6.72 22.95
CA GLU A 16 -2.15 8.17 22.82
C GLU A 16 -2.01 8.56 21.35
N LYS A 17 -1.06 7.97 20.61
CA LYS A 17 -0.90 8.22 19.16
C LYS A 17 -2.15 7.90 18.34
N MET A 18 -2.86 6.81 18.65
CA MET A 18 -4.13 6.49 17.98
C MET A 18 -5.19 7.54 18.28
N ASN A 19 -5.26 8.01 19.52
CA ASN A 19 -6.25 9.00 19.94
C ASN A 19 -5.91 10.44 19.51
N THR A 20 -4.63 10.81 19.32
CA THR A 20 -4.20 12.18 18.99
C THR A 20 -3.99 12.42 17.50
N ASN A 21 -3.60 11.40 16.71
CA ASN A 21 -3.30 11.58 15.27
C ASN A 21 -4.53 11.46 14.36
N GLY A 22 -5.71 11.87 14.84
CA GLY A 22 -6.90 12.03 14.01
C GLY A 22 -7.48 10.73 13.45
N SER A 23 -7.24 9.60 14.12
CA SER A 23 -7.52 8.26 13.58
C SER A 23 -9.00 7.89 13.44
N GLY A 24 -9.98 8.80 13.51
CA GLY A 24 -11.38 8.36 13.33
C GLY A 24 -11.96 7.52 14.50
N TRP A 25 -11.10 6.88 15.29
CA TRP A 25 -11.41 5.86 16.29
C TRP A 25 -10.97 6.34 17.67
N VAL A 26 -11.83 6.17 18.66
CA VAL A 26 -11.49 6.37 20.07
C VAL A 26 -11.39 5.00 20.73
N ILE A 27 -10.22 4.68 21.30
CA ILE A 27 -10.07 3.47 22.10
C ILE A 27 -10.85 3.67 23.40
N VAL A 28 -12.00 3.00 23.53
CA VAL A 28 -12.85 3.05 24.72
C VAL A 28 -12.34 2.11 25.81
N CYS A 29 -11.97 0.88 25.44
CA CYS A 29 -11.39 -0.11 26.35
C CYS A 29 -10.51 -1.11 25.59
N VAL A 30 -9.57 -1.74 26.29
CA VAL A 30 -8.77 -2.85 25.77
C VAL A 30 -9.28 -4.14 26.42
N ASN A 31 -10.07 -4.91 25.68
CA ASN A 31 -10.76 -6.09 26.21
C ASN A 31 -9.82 -7.30 26.43
N CYS A 32 -8.78 -7.45 25.60
CA CYS A 32 -7.72 -8.42 25.83
C CYS A 32 -6.38 -7.89 25.32
N ILE A 33 -5.29 -8.31 25.96
CA ILE A 33 -3.92 -8.12 25.48
C ILE A 33 -3.30 -9.50 25.38
N ASP A 34 -3.22 -10.04 24.18
CA ASP A 34 -2.50 -11.29 23.93
C ASP A 34 -1.00 -11.02 23.89
N LEU A 35 -0.38 -11.20 25.05
CA LEU A 35 1.06 -11.06 25.20
C LEU A 35 1.73 -12.36 24.74
N ASN A 36 2.01 -12.43 23.44
CA ASN A 36 2.82 -13.49 22.87
C ASN A 36 4.28 -13.31 23.29
N ILE A 37 4.60 -13.78 24.50
CA ILE A 37 5.97 -13.91 24.97
C ILE A 37 6.59 -15.09 24.23
N ALA A 38 7.22 -14.81 23.10
CA ALA A 38 8.21 -15.72 22.58
C ALA A 38 9.34 -15.79 23.62
N VAL A 39 9.50 -16.93 24.29
CA VAL A 39 10.77 -17.27 24.93
C VAL A 39 11.75 -17.59 23.80
N GLY A 40 12.19 -16.54 23.12
CA GLY A 40 13.38 -16.59 22.30
C GLY A 40 14.57 -16.68 23.22
N GLN A 41 15.61 -17.42 22.83
CA GLN A 41 16.93 -17.19 23.40
C GLN A 41 17.18 -15.68 23.32
N ARG A 42 17.43 -15.01 24.46
CA ARG A 42 17.90 -13.60 24.49
C ARG A 42 18.95 -13.48 23.39
N LEU A 43 18.89 -12.41 22.57
CA LEU A 43 19.92 -12.08 21.56
C LEU A 43 21.29 -12.48 22.11
N ARG A 44 21.79 -13.66 21.68
CA ARG A 44 22.97 -14.29 22.25
C ARG A 44 24.09 -13.25 22.19
N PHE A 45 24.66 -12.95 23.34
CA PHE A 45 25.64 -11.90 23.62
C PHE A 45 26.42 -11.45 22.36
N TYR A 46 26.11 -10.27 21.84
CA TYR A 46 26.92 -9.61 20.81
C TYR A 46 28.00 -8.77 21.48
N SER A 47 28.86 -9.43 22.24
CA SER A 47 30.06 -8.85 22.84
C SER A 47 31.29 -9.54 22.29
N GLY A 48 32.34 -8.75 22.03
CA GLY A 48 33.58 -9.27 21.51
C GLY A 48 34.42 -9.89 22.63
N HIS A 49 34.77 -11.16 22.47
CA HIS A 49 35.52 -11.98 23.43
C HIS A 49 36.78 -12.62 22.82
N ALA A 50 36.94 -12.49 21.50
CA ALA A 50 37.91 -13.27 20.75
C ALA A 50 39.35 -12.81 20.99
N ARG A 51 40.18 -13.73 21.50
CA ARG A 51 41.64 -13.63 21.43
C ARG A 51 42.14 -14.15 20.08
N ASN A 52 43.21 -13.53 19.56
CA ASN A 52 43.91 -13.96 18.34
C ASN A 52 42.95 -14.13 17.14
N PHE A 53 42.07 -13.14 16.91
CA PHE A 53 41.14 -13.16 15.79
C PHE A 53 41.87 -12.85 14.48
N GLU A 54 41.58 -13.61 13.42
CA GLU A 54 42.05 -13.33 12.07
C GLU A 54 40.89 -12.86 11.17
N LEU A 55 41.13 -11.84 10.36
CA LEU A 55 40.13 -11.37 9.40
C LEU A 55 39.91 -12.42 8.31
N PRO A 56 38.64 -12.68 7.93
CA PRO A 56 38.31 -13.46 6.74
C PRO A 56 39.09 -12.95 5.50
N PRO A 57 39.58 -13.85 4.61
CA PRO A 57 40.40 -13.48 3.46
C PRO A 57 39.76 -12.40 2.57
N LEU A 58 38.44 -12.50 2.35
CA LEU A 58 37.68 -11.53 1.57
C LEU A 58 37.72 -10.12 2.18
N LEU A 59 37.59 -10.00 3.50
CA LEU A 59 37.66 -8.71 4.21
C LEU A 59 39.10 -8.18 4.25
N LYS A 60 40.09 -9.06 4.47
CA LYS A 60 41.51 -8.71 4.49
C LYS A 60 41.95 -8.12 3.15
N ALA A 61 41.47 -8.67 2.04
CA ALA A 61 41.78 -8.20 0.69
C ALA A 61 41.27 -6.77 0.39
N LYS A 62 40.16 -6.33 1.03
CA LYS A 62 39.58 -5.00 0.81
C LYS A 62 40.39 -3.87 1.46
N LYS A 63 41.27 -4.16 2.44
CA LYS A 63 42.00 -3.14 3.22
C LYS A 63 41.09 -2.03 3.78
N ALA A 64 39.86 -2.41 4.12
CA ALA A 64 38.79 -1.51 4.56
C ALA A 64 38.50 -1.62 6.06
N VAL A 65 39.05 -2.66 6.70
CA VAL A 65 38.81 -3.02 8.10
C VAL A 65 40.16 -3.16 8.79
N ILE A 66 40.31 -2.53 9.95
CA ILE A 66 41.43 -2.76 10.86
C ILE A 66 40.99 -3.76 11.92
N ASN A 67 41.76 -4.84 12.03
CA ASN A 67 41.65 -5.82 13.09
C ASN A 67 42.55 -5.40 14.27
N PRO A 68 42.00 -4.97 15.40
CA PRO A 68 42.77 -4.55 16.56
C PRO A 68 43.27 -5.74 17.39
N PRO A 69 44.28 -5.53 18.26
CA PRO A 69 44.66 -6.53 19.25
C PRO A 69 43.54 -6.76 20.25
N SER A 70 43.54 -7.94 20.88
CA SER A 70 42.65 -8.19 22.02
C SER A 70 43.19 -9.23 22.99
N THR A 71 43.01 -8.93 24.28
CA THR A 71 43.18 -9.87 25.40
C THR A 71 41.90 -10.66 25.71
N GLY A 72 40.89 -10.54 24.84
CA GLY A 72 39.58 -11.17 24.96
C GLY A 72 38.49 -10.14 25.09
N SER A 73 38.51 -9.29 26.12
CA SER A 73 37.37 -8.42 26.46
C SER A 73 37.49 -6.95 26.05
N ASP A 74 38.62 -6.56 25.49
CA ASP A 74 39.04 -5.19 25.21
C ASP A 74 38.98 -4.80 23.73
N CYS A 75 38.66 -5.75 22.83
CA CYS A 75 38.63 -5.51 21.38
C CYS A 75 37.73 -4.33 20.99
N PHE A 76 36.67 -4.05 21.74
CA PHE A 76 35.78 -2.91 21.49
C PHE A 76 36.53 -1.57 21.54
N LEU A 77 37.30 -1.33 22.59
CA LEU A 77 38.04 -0.07 22.77
C LEU A 77 38.99 0.13 21.59
N TYR A 78 39.84 -0.86 21.32
CA TYR A 78 40.83 -0.79 20.26
C TYR A 78 40.20 -0.74 18.86
N ALA A 79 39.03 -1.37 18.63
CA ALA A 79 38.29 -1.23 17.37
C ALA A 79 37.81 0.21 17.15
N CYS A 80 37.32 0.86 18.20
CA CYS A 80 36.90 2.25 18.11
C CYS A 80 38.09 3.19 17.90
N LEU A 81 39.20 2.97 18.61
CA LEU A 81 40.44 3.73 18.39
C LEU A 81 40.98 3.51 16.97
N ALA A 82 40.92 2.28 16.47
CA ALA A 82 41.30 1.97 15.10
C ALA A 82 40.44 2.75 14.09
N ALA A 83 39.12 2.82 14.29
CA ALA A 83 38.23 3.60 13.43
C ALA A 83 38.49 5.11 13.55
N LEU A 84 38.78 5.64 14.75
CA LEU A 84 38.97 7.07 15.00
C LEU A 84 40.31 7.62 14.48
N HIS A 85 41.38 6.84 14.60
CA HIS A 85 42.77 7.28 14.39
C HIS A 85 43.45 6.64 13.18
N HIS A 86 42.71 5.96 12.29
CA HIS A 86 43.25 5.28 11.10
C HIS A 86 44.05 6.17 10.12
N GLY A 87 44.10 7.49 10.34
CA GLY A 87 45.01 8.42 9.67
C GLY A 87 46.48 8.23 10.04
N ASP A 88 46.77 7.74 11.25
CA ASP A 88 48.11 7.59 11.78
C ASP A 88 48.92 6.50 11.08
N GLU A 89 50.18 6.80 10.77
CA GLU A 89 51.05 5.91 10.00
C GLU A 89 51.48 4.67 10.79
N ASN A 90 51.74 4.82 12.09
CA ASN A 90 52.12 3.71 12.95
C ASN A 90 50.95 2.74 13.16
N LEU A 91 49.72 3.27 13.30
CA LEU A 91 48.50 2.46 13.33
C LEU A 91 48.30 1.66 12.05
N ARG A 92 48.53 2.25 10.88
CA ARG A 92 48.42 1.53 9.60
C ARG A 92 49.44 0.41 9.45
N LYS A 93 50.67 0.61 9.93
CA LYS A 93 51.76 -0.39 9.85
C LYS A 93 51.61 -1.49 10.91
N ASN A 94 51.21 -1.14 12.12
CA ASN A 94 51.22 -2.04 13.28
C ASN A 94 49.86 -2.08 14.02
N PRO A 95 48.74 -2.39 13.34
CA PRO A 95 47.40 -2.31 13.94
C PRO A 95 47.15 -3.35 15.04
N GLN A 96 47.97 -4.40 15.10
CA GLN A 96 47.85 -5.53 16.04
C GLN A 96 48.70 -5.38 17.31
N ARG A 97 49.35 -4.23 17.53
CA ARG A 97 50.18 -3.99 18.72
C ARG A 97 49.44 -3.06 19.68
N PHE A 98 49.30 -3.47 20.95
CA PHE A 98 48.71 -2.62 22.00
C PHE A 98 49.44 -1.28 22.15
N SER A 99 50.77 -1.27 21.98
CA SER A 99 51.59 -0.07 22.09
C SER A 99 51.20 1.02 21.08
N THR A 100 50.59 0.65 19.96
CA THR A 100 50.20 1.57 18.89
C THR A 100 49.06 2.50 19.30
N TYR A 101 48.26 2.12 20.31
CA TYR A 101 47.06 2.85 20.72
C TYR A 101 47.24 3.64 22.03
N LYS A 102 48.44 3.61 22.64
CA LYS A 102 48.70 4.12 23.99
C LYS A 102 48.30 5.58 24.17
N ASP A 103 48.51 6.39 23.15
CA ASP A 103 48.26 7.83 23.21
C ASP A 103 46.76 8.19 23.18
N TRP A 104 45.90 7.26 22.75
CA TRP A 104 44.47 7.50 22.54
C TRP A 104 43.56 6.71 23.49
N LEU A 105 44.11 6.04 24.51
CA LEU A 105 43.32 5.20 25.43
C LEU A 105 42.22 5.97 26.16
N ASN A 106 42.36 7.30 26.29
CA ASN A 106 41.39 8.18 26.96
C ASN A 106 40.37 8.82 25.99
N ASP A 107 40.48 8.60 24.69
CA ASP A 107 39.60 9.21 23.68
C ASP A 107 38.18 8.60 23.70
N ILE A 108 38.00 7.50 24.43
CA ILE A 108 36.70 6.86 24.67
C ILE A 108 36.51 6.59 26.15
N ASN A 109 35.49 7.24 26.71
CA ASN A 109 35.09 7.03 28.09
C ASN A 109 34.23 5.76 28.21
N LEU A 110 34.78 4.75 28.89
CA LEU A 110 34.11 3.49 29.24
C LEU A 110 33.89 3.35 30.76
N SER A 111 33.96 4.45 31.53
CA SER A 111 33.76 4.41 32.98
C SER A 111 32.39 3.85 33.35
N GLY A 112 32.37 2.79 34.17
CA GLY A 112 31.14 2.13 34.60
C GLY A 112 30.47 1.24 33.54
N ILE A 113 31.16 0.95 32.44
CA ILE A 113 30.75 -0.03 31.41
C ILE A 113 31.37 -1.39 31.74
N SER A 114 30.57 -2.45 31.78
CA SER A 114 31.08 -3.80 32.02
C SER A 114 31.67 -4.39 30.75
N LEU A 115 32.95 -4.76 30.81
CA LEU A 115 33.62 -5.50 29.75
C LEU A 115 33.26 -6.99 29.82
N PRO A 116 33.12 -7.68 28.67
CA PRO A 116 33.26 -7.14 27.32
C PRO A 116 32.03 -6.38 26.84
N VAL A 117 32.28 -5.32 26.06
CA VAL A 117 31.21 -4.44 25.58
C VAL A 117 30.29 -5.18 24.61
N GLY A 118 29.02 -5.22 24.98
CA GLY A 118 27.93 -5.74 24.14
C GLY A 118 27.18 -4.64 23.39
N LEU A 119 26.51 -5.01 22.29
CA LEU A 119 25.65 -4.10 21.51
C LEU A 119 24.63 -3.32 22.37
N ASN A 120 24.09 -3.93 23.42
CA ASN A 120 23.11 -3.32 24.32
C ASN A 120 23.68 -2.17 25.19
N GLN A 121 25.01 -2.11 25.36
CA GLN A 121 25.66 -1.08 26.16
C GLN A 121 25.97 0.19 25.37
N LEU A 122 25.91 0.14 24.04
CA LEU A 122 26.33 1.25 23.17
C LEU A 122 25.53 2.54 23.40
N ASN A 123 24.24 2.45 23.76
CA ASN A 123 23.46 3.63 24.11
C ASN A 123 24.04 4.37 25.33
N ARG A 124 24.55 3.62 26.32
CA ARG A 124 25.18 4.20 27.51
C ARG A 124 26.56 4.78 27.18
N ILE A 125 27.30 4.13 26.28
CA ILE A 125 28.61 4.61 25.81
C ILE A 125 28.45 5.92 25.03
N GLU A 126 27.42 6.07 24.20
CA GLU A 126 27.13 7.33 23.49
C GLU A 126 26.75 8.48 24.44
N LEU A 127 26.13 8.19 25.58
CA LEU A 127 25.86 9.19 26.62
C LEU A 127 27.15 9.66 27.30
N LEU A 128 28.11 8.75 27.52
CA LEU A 128 29.43 9.08 28.07
C LEU A 128 30.34 9.82 27.08
N ASN A 129 30.07 9.68 25.78
CA ASN A 129 30.89 10.21 24.69
C ASN A 129 30.03 11.08 23.74
N PRO A 130 29.62 12.28 24.17
CA PRO A 130 28.62 13.09 23.46
C PRO A 130 29.06 13.59 22.08
N ARG A 131 30.35 13.50 21.73
CA ARG A 131 30.87 13.84 20.39
C ARG A 131 30.85 12.67 19.40
N LEU A 132 30.57 11.46 19.88
CA LEU A 132 30.63 10.23 19.12
C LEU A 132 29.23 9.63 18.95
N CYS A 133 29.06 8.89 17.86
CA CYS A 133 27.95 7.98 17.66
C CYS A 133 28.45 6.73 16.93
N PHE A 134 27.82 5.57 17.15
CA PHE A 134 28.33 4.30 16.65
C PHE A 134 27.36 3.66 15.66
N VAL A 135 27.86 3.37 14.47
CA VAL A 135 27.22 2.48 13.51
C VAL A 135 27.91 1.13 13.61
N VAL A 136 27.13 0.05 13.74
CA VAL A 136 27.67 -1.30 13.80
C VAL A 136 27.16 -2.12 12.63
N PHE A 137 28.08 -2.77 11.95
CA PHE A 137 27.83 -3.74 10.91
C PHE A 137 28.20 -5.16 11.36
N SER A 138 27.62 -6.14 10.69
CA SER A 138 28.06 -7.54 10.65
C SER A 138 28.45 -7.90 9.23
N TRP A 139 29.20 -8.99 9.08
CA TRP A 139 29.52 -9.53 7.76
C TRP A 139 29.40 -11.05 7.74
N SER A 140 28.96 -11.58 6.60
CA SER A 140 29.01 -13.00 6.29
C SER A 140 29.37 -13.20 4.83
N SER A 141 29.92 -14.36 4.48
CA SER A 141 30.23 -14.70 3.10
C SER A 141 29.00 -14.75 2.19
N SER A 142 27.82 -15.10 2.72
CA SER A 142 26.58 -15.21 1.95
C SER A 142 25.80 -13.90 1.80
N ASN A 143 25.72 -13.07 2.86
CA ASN A 143 24.86 -11.87 2.87
C ASN A 143 25.64 -10.56 2.75
N GLY A 144 26.98 -10.63 2.66
CA GLY A 144 27.86 -9.47 2.69
C GLY A 144 27.73 -8.67 3.99
N VAL A 145 27.87 -7.35 3.90
CA VAL A 145 27.72 -6.41 5.04
C VAL A 145 26.24 -6.23 5.38
N SER A 146 25.90 -6.25 6.67
CA SER A 146 24.54 -6.04 7.19
C SER A 146 24.56 -5.11 8.40
N VAL A 147 23.65 -4.14 8.46
CA VAL A 147 23.51 -3.22 9.60
C VAL A 147 23.06 -4.00 10.84
N LEU A 148 23.81 -3.90 11.94
CA LEU A 148 23.43 -4.41 13.26
C LEU A 148 22.87 -3.31 14.18
N ARG A 149 23.40 -2.09 14.08
CA ARG A 149 22.96 -0.95 14.91
C ARG A 149 23.19 0.37 14.19
N GLN A 150 22.22 1.27 14.34
CA GLN A 150 22.33 2.69 13.97
C GLN A 150 22.22 3.58 15.21
N PRO A 151 22.82 4.77 15.19
CA PRO A 151 22.63 5.77 16.24
C PRO A 151 21.20 6.34 16.20
N ARG A 152 20.75 6.90 17.33
CA ARG A 152 19.46 7.62 17.39
C ARG A 152 19.49 8.86 16.49
N VAL A 153 18.38 9.16 15.82
CA VAL A 153 18.27 10.18 14.77
C VAL A 153 18.58 11.59 15.30
N GLU A 154 18.06 11.92 16.49
CA GLU A 154 18.26 13.20 17.20
C GLU A 154 19.74 13.54 17.52
N VAL A 155 20.64 12.56 17.37
CA VAL A 155 21.97 12.56 17.96
C VAL A 155 23.08 12.75 16.92
N ALA A 156 22.83 12.43 15.64
CA ALA A 156 23.90 12.03 14.73
C ALA A 156 24.39 13.10 13.73
N CYS A 157 23.59 14.11 13.39
CA CYS A 157 23.95 15.07 12.33
C CYS A 157 25.18 15.95 12.66
N SER A 158 25.53 16.09 13.94
CA SER A 158 26.66 16.92 14.42
C SER A 158 27.78 16.12 15.12
N ARG A 159 27.70 14.79 15.13
CA ARG A 159 28.67 13.91 15.83
C ARG A 159 29.57 13.15 14.87
N LYS A 160 30.79 12.84 15.31
CA LYS A 160 31.70 11.99 14.55
C LYS A 160 31.17 10.55 14.60
N VAL A 161 30.99 9.93 13.43
CA VAL A 161 30.50 8.55 13.34
C VAL A 161 31.67 7.58 13.43
N VAL A 162 31.57 6.65 14.38
CA VAL A 162 32.51 5.53 14.55
C VAL A 162 31.88 4.30 13.94
N ILE A 163 32.49 3.79 12.87
CA ILE A 163 31.95 2.65 12.13
C ILE A 163 32.67 1.37 12.59
N LEU A 164 31.91 0.43 13.13
CA LEU A 164 32.41 -0.81 13.69
C LEU A 164 31.88 -2.02 12.94
N LEU A 165 32.69 -3.09 12.92
CA LEU A 165 32.31 -4.39 12.39
C LEU A 165 32.39 -5.42 13.52
N LEU A 166 31.31 -6.18 13.73
CA LEU A 166 31.28 -7.30 14.67
C LEU A 166 31.29 -8.61 13.89
N LEU A 167 32.34 -9.41 14.09
CA LEU A 167 32.59 -10.65 13.36
C LEU A 167 32.53 -11.86 14.29
N ASN A 168 32.14 -13.02 13.76
CA ASN A 168 32.24 -14.30 14.45
C ASN A 168 33.60 -14.94 14.16
N LYS A 169 34.25 -15.53 15.17
CA LYS A 169 35.52 -16.26 15.05
C LYS A 169 35.35 -17.65 14.44
N SER A 170 34.24 -18.32 14.73
CA SER A 170 33.92 -19.67 14.25
C SER A 170 32.80 -19.66 13.22
N ALA A 171 32.88 -20.56 12.23
CA ALA A 171 31.79 -20.79 11.26
C ALA A 171 30.62 -21.59 11.89
N ASN A 172 30.86 -22.23 13.03
CA ASN A 172 29.80 -22.88 13.81
C ASN A 172 29.00 -21.82 14.58
N LYS A 173 27.68 -21.79 14.38
CA LYS A 173 26.74 -20.85 15.00
C LYS A 173 26.62 -21.00 16.53
N ASP A 174 27.22 -22.04 17.11
CA ASP A 174 27.12 -22.39 18.52
C ASP A 174 28.36 -22.01 19.36
N GLU A 175 29.43 -21.49 18.75
CA GLU A 175 30.58 -20.94 19.50
C GLU A 175 30.52 -19.40 19.60
N GLU A 176 30.63 -18.90 20.84
CA GLU A 176 30.28 -17.53 21.26
C GLU A 176 31.39 -16.48 21.11
N ASP A 177 32.48 -16.80 20.39
CA ASP A 177 33.62 -15.90 20.24
C ASP A 177 33.40 -14.90 19.09
N LYS A 178 32.96 -13.68 19.42
CA LYS A 178 32.90 -12.53 18.49
C LYS A 178 34.10 -11.61 18.64
N HIS A 179 34.39 -10.80 17.63
CA HIS A 179 35.46 -9.80 17.64
C HIS A 179 35.00 -8.46 17.07
N TRP A 180 35.37 -7.38 17.75
CA TRP A 180 35.16 -6.01 17.28
C TRP A 180 36.32 -5.59 16.37
N CYS A 181 35.99 -5.02 15.20
CA CYS A 181 36.94 -4.43 14.27
C CYS A 181 36.51 -3.00 13.91
N GLY A 182 37.47 -2.14 13.56
CA GLY A 182 37.18 -0.79 13.07
C GLY A 182 37.04 -0.77 11.55
N ILE A 183 35.96 -0.21 11.02
CA ILE A 183 35.83 0.05 9.58
C ILE A 183 36.44 1.43 9.30
N VAL A 184 37.44 1.45 8.42
CA VAL A 184 38.22 2.66 8.11
C VAL A 184 37.92 3.24 6.73
N SER A 185 37.21 2.49 5.89
CA SER A 185 36.66 3.01 4.63
C SER A 185 35.48 2.15 4.22
N LEU A 186 34.28 2.72 4.29
CA LEU A 186 33.06 2.04 3.87
C LEU A 186 33.06 1.82 2.34
N ASP A 187 33.55 2.81 1.59
CA ASP A 187 33.70 2.74 0.14
C ASP A 187 34.53 1.54 -0.31
N ARG A 188 35.72 1.35 0.29
CA ARG A 188 36.55 0.17 -0.01
C ARG A 188 35.88 -1.14 0.42
N LEU A 189 35.06 -1.11 1.48
CA LEU A 189 34.39 -2.31 1.97
C LEU A 189 33.29 -2.78 1.03
N LEU A 190 32.51 -1.85 0.47
CA LEU A 190 31.29 -2.13 -0.29
C LEU A 190 31.51 -2.14 -1.80
N ASN A 191 32.42 -1.34 -2.35
CA ASN A 191 32.71 -1.35 -3.79
C ASN A 191 33.29 -2.70 -4.23
N SER A 192 32.81 -3.26 -5.34
CA SER A 192 33.37 -4.46 -5.95
C SER A 192 34.75 -4.18 -6.57
N LYS A 193 35.51 -5.23 -6.92
CA LYS A 193 36.78 -5.05 -7.66
C LYS A 193 36.56 -4.82 -9.17
N SER A 194 35.33 -5.04 -9.64
CA SER A 194 34.97 -5.12 -11.06
C SER A 194 34.06 -3.97 -11.53
N GLY A 195 33.73 -3.02 -10.66
CA GLY A 195 32.94 -1.84 -11.01
C GLY A 195 33.86 -0.65 -11.36
N LEU A 196 33.55 0.02 -12.47
CA LEU A 196 34.31 1.11 -13.07
C LEU A 196 34.20 2.46 -12.30
N TYR A 197 33.49 2.47 -11.16
CA TYR A 197 33.22 3.71 -10.43
C TYR A 197 33.53 3.57 -8.92
N HIS A 198 34.38 4.45 -8.40
CA HIS A 198 34.62 4.60 -6.97
C HIS A 198 33.44 5.30 -6.28
N ARG A 199 32.37 4.56 -6.00
CA ARG A 199 31.18 5.09 -5.32
C ARG A 199 31.46 5.42 -3.86
N LYS A 200 30.76 6.44 -3.35
CA LYS A 200 30.73 6.89 -1.96
C LYS A 200 29.50 6.33 -1.26
N TRP A 201 29.66 5.78 -0.06
CA TRP A 201 28.57 5.07 0.62
C TRP A 201 28.12 5.78 1.89
N CYS A 202 26.80 5.92 2.05
CA CYS A 202 26.24 6.41 3.30
C CYS A 202 26.31 5.31 4.38
N GLU A 203 26.87 5.67 5.53
CA GLU A 203 27.06 4.80 6.68
C GLU A 203 25.74 4.46 7.41
N ARG A 204 24.67 5.21 7.15
CA ARG A 204 23.33 4.96 7.73
C ARG A 204 22.50 4.02 6.87
N CYS A 205 22.19 4.43 5.63
CA CYS A 205 21.27 3.72 4.73
C CYS A 205 21.95 2.74 3.77
N LEU A 206 23.28 2.79 3.63
CA LEU A 206 24.02 2.03 2.62
C LEU A 206 23.61 2.37 1.18
N SER A 207 23.04 3.55 0.92
CA SER A 207 22.92 4.07 -0.44
C SER A 207 24.28 4.52 -0.97
N SER A 208 24.51 4.34 -2.28
CA SER A 208 25.74 4.71 -2.98
C SER A 208 25.57 5.99 -3.80
N PHE A 209 26.62 6.79 -3.90
CA PHE A 209 26.67 8.09 -4.56
C PHE A 209 27.93 8.20 -5.41
N VAL A 210 27.87 9.00 -6.48
CA VAL A 210 29.01 9.19 -7.39
C VAL A 210 30.08 10.08 -6.78
N THR A 211 29.70 11.12 -6.03
CA THR A 211 30.61 12.13 -5.49
C THR A 211 30.45 12.30 -3.98
N ASP A 212 31.50 12.79 -3.30
CA ASP A 212 31.44 13.13 -1.87
C ASP A 212 30.41 14.24 -1.59
N GLN A 213 30.22 15.16 -2.55
CA GLN A 213 29.21 16.22 -2.44
C GLN A 213 27.79 15.65 -2.39
N LYS A 214 27.41 14.79 -3.35
CA LYS A 214 26.08 14.14 -3.37
C LYS A 214 25.85 13.29 -2.12
N LEU A 215 26.90 12.60 -1.63
CA LEU A 215 26.82 11.89 -0.35
C LEU A 215 26.58 12.85 0.82
N SER A 216 27.27 13.99 0.88
CA SER A 216 27.12 14.98 1.95
C SER A 216 25.70 15.54 2.02
N GLU A 217 25.15 15.95 0.87
CA GLU A 217 23.78 16.44 0.73
C GLU A 217 22.75 15.39 1.20
N HIS A 218 22.92 14.14 0.73
CA HIS A 218 22.09 13.03 1.20
C HIS A 218 22.24 12.77 2.69
N ARG A 219 23.46 12.77 3.21
CA ARG A 219 23.78 12.42 4.59
C ARG A 219 23.06 13.35 5.57
N GLU A 220 23.02 14.65 5.27
CA GLU A 220 22.29 15.62 6.07
C GLU A 220 20.79 15.30 6.15
N GLN A 221 20.15 15.04 5.01
CA GLN A 221 18.73 14.65 4.98
C GLN A 221 18.50 13.27 5.62
N CYS A 222 19.37 12.31 5.34
CA CYS A 222 19.30 10.95 5.85
C CYS A 222 19.36 10.96 7.38
N TYR A 223 20.22 11.76 8.00
CA TYR A 223 20.28 11.84 9.46
C TYR A 223 19.18 12.71 10.09
N ARG A 224 18.51 13.58 9.32
CA ARG A 224 17.31 14.30 9.76
C ARG A 224 16.04 13.44 9.69
N SER A 225 15.99 12.44 8.81
CA SER A 225 14.79 11.61 8.66
C SER A 225 14.66 10.60 9.80
N ASN A 226 13.50 10.61 10.48
CA ASN A 226 13.20 9.65 11.55
C ASN A 226 12.86 8.24 11.01
N GLU A 227 13.14 7.98 9.73
CA GLU A 227 12.88 6.71 9.06
C GLU A 227 14.03 5.73 9.28
N PHE A 228 13.70 4.44 9.38
CA PHE A 228 14.68 3.36 9.46
C PHE A 228 15.42 3.24 8.13
N ALA A 229 16.75 3.11 8.18
CA ALA A 229 17.52 2.88 6.98
C ALA A 229 17.36 1.41 6.52
N VAL A 230 16.91 1.22 5.28
CA VAL A 230 16.56 -0.10 4.72
C VAL A 230 17.64 -0.54 3.73
N LYS A 231 18.17 -1.75 3.90
CA LYS A 231 19.01 -2.39 2.88
C LYS A 231 18.09 -2.96 1.80
N GLU A 232 18.22 -2.46 0.57
CA GLU A 232 17.55 -3.02 -0.60
C GLU A 232 17.98 -4.47 -0.81
N ARG A 233 17.00 -5.35 -1.02
CA ARG A 233 17.24 -6.76 -1.37
C ARG A 233 16.92 -6.95 -2.83
N VAL A 234 17.96 -7.16 -3.62
CA VAL A 234 17.82 -7.58 -5.01
C VAL A 234 17.27 -9.02 -5.11
N PRO A 235 16.55 -9.36 -6.19
CA PRO A 235 16.17 -10.73 -6.49
C PRO A 235 17.37 -11.68 -6.47
N THR A 236 17.17 -12.90 -6.00
CA THR A 236 18.17 -13.97 -6.15
C THR A 236 18.10 -14.55 -7.55
N GLU A 237 19.11 -15.30 -8.01
CA GLU A 237 19.06 -16.04 -9.29
C GLU A 237 17.78 -16.89 -9.45
N LYS A 238 17.23 -17.41 -8.35
CA LYS A 238 15.99 -18.20 -8.36
C LYS A 238 14.70 -17.37 -8.51
N ARG A 239 14.81 -16.05 -8.40
CA ARG A 239 13.70 -15.07 -8.45
C ARG A 239 13.99 -13.92 -9.41
N SER A 240 15.02 -14.03 -10.24
CA SER A 240 15.41 -13.00 -11.21
C SER A 240 14.52 -12.96 -12.45
N VAL A 241 13.50 -13.82 -12.52
CA VAL A 241 12.57 -13.89 -13.65
C VAL A 241 11.14 -13.86 -13.16
N LEU A 242 10.35 -12.98 -13.76
CA LEU A 242 8.95 -12.76 -13.50
C LEU A 242 8.11 -13.33 -14.67
N SER A 243 7.10 -14.12 -14.36
CA SER A 243 6.17 -14.71 -15.33
C SER A 243 4.85 -15.00 -14.64
N PHE A 244 3.77 -15.10 -15.40
CA PHE A 244 2.48 -15.48 -14.84
C PHE A 244 2.49 -16.93 -14.35
N GLN A 245 2.23 -17.13 -13.05
CA GLN A 245 2.19 -18.46 -12.41
C GLN A 245 0.87 -18.71 -11.66
N ASN A 246 -0.01 -17.71 -11.58
CA ASN A 246 -1.23 -17.75 -10.78
C ASN A 246 -2.40 -18.39 -11.56
N TYR A 247 -2.18 -19.55 -12.18
CA TYR A 247 -3.17 -20.17 -13.08
C TYR A 247 -4.51 -20.47 -12.41
N PHE A 248 -4.57 -20.71 -11.10
CA PHE A 248 -5.84 -20.85 -10.37
C PHE A 248 -6.75 -19.62 -10.49
N LYS A 249 -6.22 -18.43 -10.75
CA LYS A 249 -6.99 -17.19 -10.93
C LYS A 249 -7.67 -17.08 -12.29
N THR A 250 -7.30 -17.94 -13.24
CA THR A 250 -8.00 -18.12 -14.52
C THR A 250 -9.29 -18.94 -14.37
N ILE A 251 -9.54 -19.47 -13.17
CA ILE A 251 -10.70 -20.30 -12.86
C ILE A 251 -11.69 -19.43 -12.11
N GLU A 252 -12.88 -19.26 -12.68
CA GLU A 252 -13.97 -18.54 -12.04
C GLU A 252 -14.30 -19.14 -10.67
N ALA A 253 -14.34 -18.30 -9.63
CA ALA A 253 -14.76 -18.69 -8.30
C ALA A 253 -16.21 -19.25 -8.37
N PRO A 254 -16.48 -20.45 -7.80
CA PRO A 254 -17.77 -21.11 -8.00
C PRO A 254 -18.94 -20.35 -7.36
N PHE A 255 -18.65 -19.62 -6.29
CA PHE A 255 -19.61 -18.82 -5.54
C PHE A 255 -19.00 -17.48 -5.15
N ALA A 256 -19.83 -16.46 -5.09
CA ALA A 256 -19.50 -15.14 -4.55
C ALA A 256 -20.68 -14.60 -3.74
N ILE A 257 -20.37 -13.91 -2.65
CA ILE A 257 -21.34 -13.17 -1.84
C ILE A 257 -21.30 -11.69 -2.24
N TYR A 258 -22.46 -11.05 -2.33
CA TYR A 258 -22.61 -9.59 -2.40
C TYR A 258 -23.39 -9.14 -1.18
N ALA A 259 -22.89 -8.14 -0.48
CA ALA A 259 -23.43 -7.77 0.81
C ALA A 259 -23.34 -6.25 1.03
N ASP A 260 -24.18 -5.78 1.95
CA ASP A 260 -24.29 -4.38 2.32
C ASP A 260 -24.88 -4.26 3.73
N ILE A 261 -24.61 -3.14 4.42
CA ILE A 261 -25.06 -2.90 5.80
C ILE A 261 -25.67 -1.50 5.91
N GLU A 262 -26.88 -1.43 6.46
CA GLU A 262 -27.53 -0.19 6.85
C GLU A 262 -27.31 0.10 8.33
N ALA A 263 -27.14 1.37 8.66
CA ALA A 263 -26.88 1.82 10.03
C ALA A 263 -27.75 3.04 10.41
N PHE A 264 -28.03 3.16 11.70
CA PHE A 264 -28.56 4.36 12.32
C PHE A 264 -27.47 5.43 12.42
N ASN A 265 -27.81 6.67 12.10
CA ASN A 265 -26.97 7.83 12.35
C ASN A 265 -27.28 8.41 13.73
N SER A 266 -26.94 7.66 14.78
CA SER A 266 -27.29 8.02 16.16
C SER A 266 -26.43 9.17 16.68
N PRO A 267 -26.98 10.11 17.47
CA PRO A 267 -26.15 11.07 18.20
C PRO A 267 -25.19 10.34 19.15
N LEU A 268 -23.98 10.88 19.35
CA LEU A 268 -23.01 10.30 20.30
C LEU A 268 -23.60 10.18 21.70
N GLY A 269 -23.38 9.03 22.35
CA GLY A 269 -23.80 8.79 23.74
C GLY A 269 -23.16 9.77 24.74
N PRO A 270 -23.79 10.00 25.91
CA PRO A 270 -23.34 11.02 26.88
C PRO A 270 -21.90 10.81 27.35
N HIS A 271 -21.51 9.55 27.60
CA HIS A 271 -20.18 9.19 28.07
C HIS A 271 -19.10 9.41 26.99
N THR A 272 -19.35 8.98 25.75
CA THR A 272 -18.46 9.23 24.61
C THR A 272 -18.32 10.73 24.36
N ARG A 273 -19.42 11.48 24.51
CA ARG A 273 -19.45 12.93 24.40
C ARG A 273 -18.64 13.61 25.52
N GLU A 274 -18.71 13.13 26.76
CA GLU A 274 -17.89 13.62 27.88
C GLU A 274 -16.39 13.34 27.69
N VAL A 275 -16.02 12.11 27.33
CA VAL A 275 -14.62 11.74 27.04
C VAL A 275 -14.05 12.58 25.90
N MET A 276 -14.84 12.82 24.85
CA MET A 276 -14.47 13.70 23.75
C MET A 276 -14.34 15.16 24.20
N HIS A 277 -15.31 15.70 24.96
CA HIS A 277 -15.24 17.07 25.48
C HIS A 277 -14.06 17.29 26.41
N GLN A 278 -13.71 16.30 27.23
CA GLN A 278 -12.57 16.36 28.13
C GLN A 278 -11.25 16.40 27.34
N LYS A 279 -11.13 15.61 26.27
CA LYS A 279 -9.96 15.65 25.38
C LYS A 279 -9.86 16.94 24.56
N VAL A 280 -10.97 17.48 24.07
CA VAL A 280 -10.98 18.78 23.38
C VAL A 280 -10.50 19.89 24.32
N LYS A 281 -10.87 19.85 25.60
CA LYS A 281 -10.36 20.75 26.63
C LYS A 281 -8.87 20.54 26.91
N GLU A 282 -8.40 19.30 27.01
CA GLU A 282 -6.98 18.99 27.21
C GLU A 282 -6.10 19.49 26.04
N MET A 283 -6.59 19.38 24.80
CA MET A 283 -5.92 19.94 23.61
C MET A 283 -5.96 21.48 23.57
N GLU A 284 -7.02 22.12 24.06
CA GLU A 284 -7.08 23.59 24.17
C GLU A 284 -6.15 24.15 25.25
N VAL A 285 -5.81 23.34 26.26
CA VAL A 285 -4.86 23.72 27.31
C VAL A 285 -3.40 23.62 26.81
N SER A 286 -3.06 22.66 25.94
CA SER A 286 -1.68 22.52 25.44
C SER A 286 -1.26 23.64 24.48
N ASP A 287 -2.17 24.20 23.69
CA ASP A 287 -1.86 25.31 22.77
C ASP A 287 -1.62 26.64 23.51
N ASN A 288 -2.14 26.78 24.74
CA ASN A 288 -1.96 27.99 25.56
C ASN A 288 -0.68 27.98 26.41
N GLU A 289 -0.03 26.83 26.62
CA GLU A 289 1.22 26.76 27.41
C GLU A 289 2.50 26.94 26.57
N GLN A 290 2.42 26.97 25.24
CA GLN A 290 3.59 27.17 24.37
C GLN A 290 3.81 28.60 23.87
N VAL A 291 3.12 29.60 24.45
CA VAL A 291 3.43 31.02 24.27
C VAL A 291 3.70 31.67 25.62
N CYS A 292 4.90 31.48 26.16
CA CYS A 292 5.38 32.34 27.23
C CYS A 292 6.88 32.61 27.10
N SER A 293 7.23 33.73 26.46
CA SER A 293 8.18 34.73 26.97
C SER A 293 8.64 35.68 25.88
N THR A 294 8.13 36.92 25.90
CA THR A 294 8.94 38.15 25.75
C THR A 294 8.06 39.34 26.11
N ARG A 295 8.40 40.01 27.20
CA ARG A 295 7.83 41.31 27.58
C ARG A 295 8.36 42.38 26.62
N SER A 296 7.48 43.20 26.06
CA SER A 296 7.68 44.65 26.02
C SER A 296 6.33 45.37 25.94
N SER A 297 6.28 46.50 26.63
CA SER A 297 5.14 47.37 26.91
C SER A 297 4.81 48.31 25.75
N SER A 298 3.53 48.52 25.42
CA SER A 298 2.91 49.86 25.27
C SER A 298 1.45 49.82 24.77
N SER A 299 0.60 50.53 25.52
CA SER A 299 -0.60 51.32 25.16
C SER A 299 -1.61 50.86 24.08
N SER A 300 -2.81 50.54 24.58
CA SER A 300 -4.15 51.02 24.18
C SER A 300 -4.56 51.12 22.70
N SER A 301 -5.58 50.35 22.32
CA SER A 301 -6.88 50.90 21.87
C SER A 301 -7.93 49.79 21.68
N HIS A 302 -9.16 50.14 22.04
CA HIS A 302 -10.37 49.30 21.96
C HIS A 302 -10.74 48.88 20.54
N VAL A 303 -11.05 47.60 20.34
CA VAL A 303 -12.06 47.16 19.37
C VAL A 303 -12.93 46.10 20.04
N GLN A 304 -14.22 46.40 20.13
CA GLN A 304 -15.28 45.56 20.70
C GLN A 304 -15.40 44.23 19.93
N ALA A 305 -15.38 43.11 20.67
CA ALA A 305 -15.72 41.80 20.16
C ALA A 305 -17.23 41.75 19.82
N ARG A 306 -17.55 41.41 18.57
CA ARG A 306 -18.87 40.87 18.19
C ARG A 306 -18.88 39.37 18.50
N PRO A 307 -19.89 38.84 19.21
CA PRO A 307 -20.07 37.41 19.33
C PRO A 307 -20.86 36.96 18.10
N ASP A 308 -20.17 36.53 17.05
CA ASP A 308 -20.70 35.69 15.96
C ASP A 308 -19.71 35.78 14.80
N GLU A 309 -18.69 34.92 14.83
CA GLU A 309 -17.86 34.44 13.71
C GLU A 309 -16.59 33.83 14.29
N VAL A 310 -16.62 32.51 14.56
CA VAL A 310 -15.39 31.76 14.80
C VAL A 310 -14.93 31.19 13.46
N MET A 311 -13.92 31.85 12.89
CA MET A 311 -13.09 31.29 11.82
C MET A 311 -12.26 30.11 12.36
N VAL A 312 -12.52 28.94 11.79
CA VAL A 312 -11.59 27.92 11.27
C VAL A 312 -10.29 27.65 12.04
N THR A 313 -10.12 26.43 12.56
CA THR A 313 -9.08 25.45 12.15
C THR A 313 -9.33 24.04 12.75
N GLY A 314 -9.42 23.01 11.91
CA GLY A 314 -8.79 21.70 12.16
C GLY A 314 -9.31 20.70 13.21
N LYS A 315 -10.51 20.83 13.79
CA LYS A 315 -11.07 19.77 14.68
C LYS A 315 -12.09 18.91 13.93
N THR A 316 -11.80 17.64 13.67
CA THR A 316 -12.81 16.65 13.27
C THR A 316 -13.79 16.50 14.44
N VAL A 317 -14.91 17.21 14.39
CA VAL A 317 -15.98 17.04 15.38
C VAL A 317 -16.77 15.81 14.96
N PHE A 318 -16.70 14.74 15.76
CA PHE A 318 -17.63 13.61 15.60
C PHE A 318 -19.02 14.10 16.03
N ILE A 319 -19.98 14.06 15.12
CA ILE A 319 -21.34 14.56 15.35
C ILE A 319 -22.30 13.40 15.63
N SER A 320 -22.03 12.22 15.07
CA SER A 320 -22.87 11.03 15.15
C SER A 320 -22.05 9.74 15.12
N GLU A 321 -22.62 8.68 15.69
CA GLU A 321 -22.14 7.30 15.64
C GLU A 321 -23.00 6.49 14.67
N HIS A 322 -22.38 5.67 13.84
CA HIS A 322 -23.07 4.75 12.93
C HIS A 322 -23.27 3.40 13.63
N LEU A 323 -24.52 3.05 13.92
CA LEU A 323 -24.87 1.80 14.59
C LEU A 323 -25.61 0.86 13.64
N PRO A 324 -25.12 -0.37 13.39
CA PRO A 324 -25.79 -1.31 12.49
C PRO A 324 -27.28 -1.52 12.81
N ALA A 325 -28.11 -1.42 11.78
CA ALA A 325 -29.56 -1.56 11.84
C ALA A 325 -30.03 -2.81 11.06
N ALA A 326 -29.41 -3.04 9.90
CA ALA A 326 -29.66 -4.21 9.09
C ALA A 326 -28.41 -4.60 8.30
N GLY A 327 -28.18 -5.90 8.13
CA GLY A 327 -27.17 -6.45 7.23
C GLY A 327 -27.83 -7.40 6.24
N GLY A 328 -27.39 -7.38 5.00
CA GLY A 328 -27.96 -8.23 3.96
C GLY A 328 -26.90 -8.81 3.06
N PHE A 329 -27.16 -10.00 2.51
CA PHE A 329 -26.29 -10.57 1.50
C PHE A 329 -27.02 -11.47 0.50
N LEU A 330 -26.40 -11.65 -0.66
CA LEU A 330 -26.84 -12.53 -1.75
C LEU A 330 -25.70 -13.47 -2.13
N LEU A 331 -25.97 -14.78 -2.11
CA LEU A 331 -25.08 -15.78 -2.68
C LEU A 331 -25.40 -16.00 -4.17
N VAL A 332 -24.41 -15.76 -5.02
CA VAL A 332 -24.48 -16.03 -6.46
C VAL A 332 -23.53 -17.15 -6.81
N SER A 333 -23.99 -18.11 -7.60
CA SER A 333 -23.15 -19.18 -8.12
C SER A 333 -22.78 -18.93 -9.57
N ARG A 334 -21.67 -19.52 -10.01
CA ARG A 334 -21.30 -19.60 -11.42
C ARG A 334 -22.41 -20.31 -12.22
N GLU A 335 -22.65 -19.85 -13.45
CA GLU A 335 -23.60 -20.49 -14.38
C GLU A 335 -23.02 -21.80 -14.97
N GLY A 336 -23.87 -22.78 -15.25
CA GLY A 336 -23.48 -24.02 -15.94
C GLY A 336 -22.78 -25.07 -15.08
N MET A 337 -22.72 -24.90 -13.75
CA MET A 337 -22.20 -25.94 -12.85
C MET A 337 -23.10 -27.20 -12.85
N LYS A 338 -22.51 -28.39 -12.81
CA LYS A 338 -23.25 -29.67 -12.81
C LYS A 338 -23.92 -30.02 -11.48
N GLY A 339 -23.46 -29.47 -10.36
CA GLY A 339 -24.04 -29.73 -9.03
C GLY A 339 -25.38 -29.01 -8.82
N PRO A 340 -26.21 -29.47 -7.87
CA PRO A 340 -27.50 -28.83 -7.58
C PRO A 340 -27.29 -27.42 -7.00
N PRO A 341 -28.20 -26.47 -7.25
CA PRO A 341 -28.11 -25.13 -6.66
C PRO A 341 -28.23 -25.21 -5.13
N LEU A 342 -27.59 -24.27 -4.43
CA LEU A 342 -27.74 -24.15 -2.98
C LEU A 342 -29.15 -23.63 -2.64
N LYS A 343 -29.68 -24.00 -1.46
CA LYS A 343 -31.07 -23.73 -1.05
C LYS A 343 -31.43 -22.23 -1.09
N ASP A 344 -30.49 -21.38 -0.69
CA ASP A 344 -30.66 -19.92 -0.59
C ASP A 344 -30.06 -19.18 -1.80
N GLN A 345 -29.67 -19.91 -2.86
CA GLN A 345 -29.10 -19.30 -4.05
C GLN A 345 -30.10 -18.35 -4.73
N GLY A 346 -29.63 -17.15 -5.10
CA GLY A 346 -30.47 -16.14 -5.76
C GLY A 346 -31.46 -15.41 -4.84
N LYS A 347 -31.50 -15.77 -3.55
CA LYS A 347 -32.32 -15.10 -2.54
C LYS A 347 -31.45 -14.20 -1.68
N VAL A 348 -31.91 -12.98 -1.45
CA VAL A 348 -31.25 -12.06 -0.51
C VAL A 348 -31.64 -12.47 0.90
N LYS A 349 -30.66 -12.76 1.74
CA LYS A 349 -30.84 -12.97 3.17
C LYS A 349 -30.68 -11.61 3.85
N LEU A 350 -31.71 -11.19 4.58
CA LEU A 350 -31.71 -9.96 5.36
C LEU A 350 -31.74 -10.30 6.85
N VAL A 351 -30.99 -9.54 7.63
CA VAL A 351 -30.95 -9.57 9.10
C VAL A 351 -31.15 -8.13 9.56
N SER A 352 -32.05 -7.90 10.50
CA SER A 352 -32.23 -6.59 11.13
C SER A 352 -32.57 -6.78 12.60
N SER A 353 -32.00 -5.97 13.47
CA SER A 353 -32.36 -5.90 14.89
C SER A 353 -32.27 -4.46 15.38
N SER A 354 -33.06 -4.12 16.39
CA SER A 354 -32.89 -2.87 17.13
C SER A 354 -31.60 -2.85 17.97
N ASN A 355 -31.01 -4.02 18.24
CA ASN A 355 -29.72 -4.16 18.90
C ASN A 355 -28.61 -4.33 17.83
N PRO A 356 -27.70 -3.35 17.69
CA PRO A 356 -26.66 -3.39 16.65
C PRO A 356 -25.71 -4.60 16.77
N LEU A 357 -25.42 -5.05 18.00
CA LEU A 357 -24.56 -6.21 18.22
C LEU A 357 -25.24 -7.49 17.74
N GLU A 358 -26.49 -7.72 18.16
CA GLU A 358 -27.28 -8.89 17.74
C GLU A 358 -27.47 -8.92 16.22
N CYS A 359 -27.72 -7.75 15.62
CA CYS A 359 -27.83 -7.59 14.17
C CYS A 359 -26.57 -8.12 13.46
N MET A 360 -25.40 -7.64 13.88
CA MET A 360 -24.14 -8.01 13.23
C MET A 360 -23.66 -9.42 13.57
N GLU A 361 -23.87 -9.90 14.79
CA GLU A 361 -23.56 -11.29 15.15
C GLU A 361 -24.39 -12.27 14.32
N THR A 362 -25.70 -12.02 14.21
CA THR A 362 -26.60 -12.86 13.41
C THR A 362 -26.20 -12.82 11.94
N PHE A 363 -25.87 -11.65 11.41
CA PHE A 363 -25.37 -11.49 10.04
C PHE A 363 -24.08 -12.30 9.78
N LEU A 364 -23.08 -12.20 10.67
CA LEU A 364 -21.83 -12.95 10.56
C LEU A 364 -22.02 -14.47 10.70
N HIS A 365 -22.91 -14.92 11.58
CA HIS A 365 -23.26 -16.34 11.70
C HIS A 365 -23.97 -16.89 10.45
N GLU A 366 -24.82 -16.10 9.80
CA GLU A 366 -25.44 -16.48 8.53
C GLU A 366 -24.41 -16.56 7.39
N LEU A 367 -23.43 -15.64 7.33
CA LEU A 367 -22.30 -15.76 6.40
C LEU A 367 -21.48 -17.03 6.65
N GLU A 368 -21.21 -17.37 7.91
CA GLU A 368 -20.52 -18.62 8.26
C GLU A 368 -21.33 -19.85 7.85
N ARG A 369 -22.64 -19.86 8.11
CA ARG A 369 -23.55 -20.95 7.70
C ARG A 369 -23.46 -21.18 6.19
N VAL A 370 -23.56 -20.12 5.40
CA VAL A 370 -23.50 -20.22 3.93
C VAL A 370 -22.11 -20.67 3.46
N ALA A 371 -21.04 -20.18 4.06
CA ALA A 371 -19.69 -20.66 3.77
C ALA A 371 -19.51 -22.16 4.08
N ARG A 372 -20.18 -22.67 5.14
CA ARG A 372 -20.23 -24.11 5.45
C ARG A 372 -20.97 -24.92 4.40
N GLU A 373 -22.08 -24.40 3.88
CA GLU A 373 -22.82 -25.03 2.78
C GLU A 373 -22.00 -25.05 1.47
N VAL A 374 -21.32 -23.96 1.15
CA VAL A 374 -20.41 -23.86 -0.02
C VAL A 374 -19.28 -24.88 0.06
N TYR A 375 -18.66 -25.04 1.23
CA TYR A 375 -17.63 -26.07 1.44
C TYR A 375 -18.15 -27.47 1.19
N GLU A 376 -19.31 -27.80 1.74
CA GLU A 376 -19.95 -29.09 1.58
C GLU A 376 -20.33 -29.37 0.12
N TRP A 377 -20.82 -28.34 -0.57
CA TRP A 377 -21.08 -28.43 -2.00
C TRP A 377 -19.80 -28.68 -2.80
N ASN A 378 -18.74 -27.91 -2.55
CA ASN A 378 -17.46 -28.08 -3.22
C ASN A 378 -16.89 -29.47 -2.98
N ARG A 379 -16.98 -29.99 -1.75
CA ARG A 379 -16.50 -31.33 -1.41
C ARG A 379 -17.17 -32.43 -2.24
N ARG A 380 -18.46 -32.27 -2.56
CA ARG A 380 -19.25 -33.29 -3.27
C ARG A 380 -19.28 -33.11 -4.79
N HIS A 381 -19.24 -31.88 -5.28
CA HIS A 381 -19.58 -31.57 -6.67
C HIS A 381 -18.51 -30.79 -7.45
N SER A 382 -17.42 -30.35 -6.83
CA SER A 382 -16.37 -29.60 -7.55
C SER A 382 -15.28 -30.48 -8.18
N TYR A 383 -15.50 -31.80 -8.20
CA TYR A 383 -14.67 -32.75 -8.94
C TYR A 383 -15.56 -33.40 -9.99
N GLN A 384 -15.54 -32.83 -11.19
CA GLN A 384 -16.29 -33.36 -12.33
C GLN A 384 -15.43 -34.30 -13.15
N THR A 385 -16.00 -35.43 -13.54
CA THR A 385 -15.38 -36.30 -14.55
C THR A 385 -15.26 -35.51 -15.86
N ALA A 386 -14.08 -35.58 -16.48
CA ALA A 386 -13.83 -34.99 -17.78
C ALA A 386 -14.86 -35.47 -18.81
N GLU A 387 -15.50 -34.54 -19.51
CA GLU A 387 -16.28 -34.86 -20.70
C GLU A 387 -15.28 -35.21 -21.80
N ALA A 388 -15.28 -36.47 -22.23
CA ALA A 388 -14.48 -36.95 -23.35
C ALA A 388 -15.38 -37.05 -24.58
N ASP A 389 -15.63 -35.91 -25.23
CA ASP A 389 -16.15 -35.93 -26.59
C ASP A 389 -15.00 -36.17 -27.59
N THR A 390 -15.35 -36.61 -28.81
CA THR A 390 -14.38 -36.97 -29.84
C THR A 390 -13.51 -35.79 -30.28
N ILE A 391 -14.04 -34.56 -30.21
CA ILE A 391 -13.32 -33.35 -30.62
C ILE A 391 -12.25 -33.00 -29.59
N ALA A 392 -12.60 -33.00 -28.29
CA ALA A 392 -11.68 -32.71 -27.21
C ALA A 392 -10.53 -33.72 -27.14
N SER A 393 -10.82 -35.00 -27.40
CA SER A 393 -9.78 -36.03 -27.46
C SER A 393 -8.83 -35.82 -28.65
N HIS A 394 -9.34 -35.39 -29.80
CA HIS A 394 -8.52 -35.02 -30.96
C HIS A 394 -7.67 -33.77 -30.69
N ILE A 395 -8.25 -32.70 -30.15
CA ILE A 395 -7.47 -31.49 -29.79
C ILE A 395 -6.40 -31.84 -28.77
N PHE A 396 -6.75 -32.66 -27.77
CA PHE A 396 -5.78 -33.14 -26.79
C PHE A 396 -4.65 -33.93 -27.46
N SER A 397 -4.92 -34.88 -28.37
CA SER A 397 -3.89 -35.67 -29.04
C SER A 397 -2.95 -34.81 -29.88
N GLU A 398 -3.48 -33.89 -30.66
CA GLU A 398 -2.72 -33.01 -31.56
C GLU A 398 -1.96 -31.90 -30.83
N SER A 399 -2.31 -31.57 -29.59
CA SER A 399 -1.61 -30.53 -28.83
C SER A 399 -0.15 -30.91 -28.53
N SER A 400 0.79 -30.14 -29.07
CA SER A 400 2.23 -30.26 -28.82
C SER A 400 2.72 -29.42 -27.64
N ASN A 401 1.98 -28.37 -27.27
CA ASN A 401 2.36 -27.38 -26.27
C ASN A 401 1.33 -27.27 -25.15
N CYS A 402 1.81 -26.92 -23.94
CA CYS A 402 0.96 -26.63 -22.79
C CYS A 402 0.18 -25.34 -22.99
N HIS A 403 -1.15 -25.37 -22.89
CA HIS A 403 -2.00 -24.19 -23.11
C HIS A 403 -1.77 -23.04 -22.10
N TYR A 404 -1.16 -23.33 -20.94
CA TYR A 404 -0.88 -22.34 -19.89
C TYR A 404 0.50 -21.66 -20.01
N CYS A 405 1.53 -22.41 -20.38
CA CYS A 405 2.92 -21.91 -20.37
C CYS A 405 3.60 -21.99 -21.73
N ASP A 406 2.88 -22.46 -22.75
CA ASP A 406 3.30 -22.66 -24.13
C ASP A 406 4.57 -23.50 -24.32
N ARG A 407 5.00 -24.24 -23.29
CA ARG A 407 6.14 -25.15 -23.40
C ARG A 407 5.71 -26.44 -24.06
N GLN A 408 6.55 -26.93 -24.96
CA GLN A 408 6.39 -28.23 -25.60
C GLN A 408 6.31 -29.36 -24.56
N PHE A 409 5.48 -30.37 -24.84
CA PHE A 409 5.44 -31.59 -24.05
C PHE A 409 6.66 -32.46 -24.36
N THR A 410 7.23 -33.05 -23.32
CA THR A 410 8.42 -33.91 -23.39
C THR A 410 8.26 -35.05 -22.38
N ASP A 411 9.19 -36.03 -22.40
CA ASP A 411 9.19 -37.13 -21.43
C ASP A 411 9.34 -36.68 -19.96
N THR A 412 9.78 -35.44 -19.73
CA THR A 412 9.89 -34.83 -18.39
C THR A 412 8.79 -33.81 -18.11
N ASN A 413 7.93 -33.52 -19.09
CA ASN A 413 6.87 -32.53 -19.05
C ASN A 413 5.55 -33.16 -19.55
N ASP A 414 5.03 -34.11 -18.77
CA ASP A 414 3.87 -34.93 -19.13
C ASP A 414 2.64 -34.10 -19.54
N LYS A 415 1.97 -34.57 -20.59
CA LYS A 415 0.72 -34.01 -21.12
C LYS A 415 -0.48 -34.51 -20.32
N HIS A 416 -1.22 -33.60 -19.70
CA HIS A 416 -2.44 -33.90 -18.94
C HIS A 416 -3.67 -33.24 -19.55
N TYR A 417 -4.78 -33.97 -19.55
CA TYR A 417 -6.09 -33.44 -19.90
C TYR A 417 -6.56 -32.50 -18.78
N ASP A 418 -6.75 -31.20 -19.07
CA ASP A 418 -7.23 -30.21 -18.11
C ASP A 418 -8.74 -29.96 -18.30
N PRO A 419 -9.60 -30.56 -17.47
CA PRO A 419 -11.03 -30.26 -17.47
C PRO A 419 -11.35 -29.06 -16.58
N ASP A 420 -12.39 -28.33 -16.93
CA ASP A 420 -13.03 -27.38 -16.02
C ASP A 420 -13.59 -28.12 -14.80
N HIS A 421 -13.13 -27.77 -13.60
CA HIS A 421 -13.46 -28.48 -12.35
C HIS A 421 -14.96 -28.49 -11.99
N LEU A 422 -15.76 -27.59 -12.57
CA LEU A 422 -17.18 -27.39 -12.22
C LEU A 422 -18.14 -27.91 -13.28
N THR A 423 -17.70 -27.99 -14.54
CA THR A 423 -18.50 -28.45 -15.69
C THR A 423 -17.99 -29.77 -16.28
N GLY A 424 -16.71 -30.08 -16.14
CA GLY A 424 -16.03 -31.22 -16.77
C GLY A 424 -15.62 -30.97 -18.23
N LYS A 425 -15.96 -29.81 -18.80
CA LYS A 425 -15.61 -29.45 -20.19
C LYS A 425 -14.10 -29.33 -20.37
N PHE A 426 -13.60 -29.75 -21.51
CA PHE A 426 -12.18 -29.64 -21.84
C PHE A 426 -11.74 -28.18 -21.96
N LYS A 427 -10.65 -27.81 -21.27
CA LYS A 427 -10.01 -26.50 -21.41
C LYS A 427 -8.82 -26.54 -22.35
N GLY A 428 -8.04 -27.62 -22.30
CA GLY A 428 -6.83 -27.77 -23.13
C GLY A 428 -5.87 -28.83 -22.58
N ALA A 429 -4.77 -29.05 -23.30
CA ALA A 429 -3.66 -29.87 -22.81
C ALA A 429 -2.76 -29.03 -21.89
N ALA A 430 -2.56 -29.48 -20.65
CA ALA A 430 -1.73 -28.79 -19.67
C ALA A 430 -0.56 -29.68 -19.23
N CYS A 431 0.58 -29.09 -18.94
CA CYS A 431 1.68 -29.85 -18.37
C CYS A 431 1.47 -30.13 -16.88
N SER A 432 2.16 -31.14 -16.32
CA SER A 432 1.99 -31.55 -14.91
C SER A 432 2.14 -30.40 -13.92
N ARG A 433 3.09 -29.49 -14.17
CA ARG A 433 3.31 -28.31 -13.33
C ARG A 433 2.13 -27.33 -13.39
N CYS A 434 1.73 -26.92 -14.60
CA CYS A 434 0.66 -25.94 -14.77
C CYS A 434 -0.69 -26.48 -14.30
N ASN A 435 -0.98 -27.76 -14.55
CA ASN A 435 -2.20 -28.42 -14.06
C ASN A 435 -2.30 -28.38 -12.51
N LYS A 436 -1.19 -28.58 -11.79
CA LYS A 436 -1.16 -28.46 -10.31
C LYS A 436 -1.38 -27.02 -9.82
N LEU A 437 -0.95 -26.03 -10.60
CA LEU A 437 -1.16 -24.62 -10.30
C LEU A 437 -2.57 -24.14 -10.68
N ALA A 438 -3.20 -24.79 -11.66
CA ALA A 438 -4.56 -24.54 -12.14
C ALA A 438 -5.61 -25.33 -11.34
N GLN A 439 -5.51 -25.31 -10.00
CA GLN A 439 -6.47 -25.98 -9.12
C GLN A 439 -7.53 -25.03 -8.60
N LEU A 440 -8.79 -25.49 -8.62
CA LEU A 440 -9.89 -24.77 -8.00
C LEU A 440 -9.67 -24.58 -6.49
N ARG A 441 -9.83 -23.34 -6.01
CA ARG A 441 -9.81 -23.00 -4.58
C ARG A 441 -11.11 -23.39 -3.89
N ARG A 442 -11.23 -24.67 -3.53
CA ARG A 442 -12.44 -25.28 -2.93
C ARG A 442 -12.81 -24.79 -1.52
N ARG A 443 -11.91 -24.07 -0.85
CA ARG A 443 -12.07 -23.60 0.56
C ARG A 443 -11.99 -22.08 0.66
N PHE A 444 -12.59 -21.39 -0.31
CA PHE A 444 -12.52 -19.96 -0.47
C PHE A 444 -13.90 -19.43 -0.90
N LEU A 445 -14.34 -18.34 -0.27
CA LEU A 445 -15.55 -17.62 -0.64
C LEU A 445 -15.27 -16.11 -0.59
N PRO A 446 -15.30 -15.41 -1.73
CA PRO A 446 -15.22 -13.96 -1.77
C PRO A 446 -16.58 -13.34 -1.40
N SER A 447 -16.54 -12.26 -0.62
CA SER A 447 -17.70 -11.46 -0.19
C SER A 447 -17.45 -10.00 -0.52
N PHE A 448 -18.25 -9.45 -1.43
CA PHE A 448 -18.09 -8.10 -1.94
C PHE A 448 -19.06 -7.13 -1.28
N PHE A 449 -18.50 -6.01 -0.85
CA PHE A 449 -19.22 -4.81 -0.43
C PHE A 449 -18.79 -3.66 -1.35
N HIS A 450 -19.58 -2.59 -1.43
CA HIS A 450 -19.20 -1.42 -2.21
C HIS A 450 -18.74 -0.30 -1.29
N ASN A 451 -17.46 0.09 -1.40
CA ASN A 451 -16.80 1.05 -0.52
C ASN A 451 -16.56 0.51 0.92
N LEU A 452 -16.36 -0.80 1.03
CA LEU A 452 -16.12 -1.55 2.28
C LEU A 452 -15.10 -0.85 3.20
N ARG A 453 -13.97 -0.42 2.63
CA ARG A 453 -12.81 0.09 3.39
C ARG A 453 -13.08 1.37 4.18
N ASN A 454 -14.10 2.11 3.77
CA ASN A 454 -14.43 3.43 4.29
C ASN A 454 -15.71 3.42 5.12
N TYR A 455 -16.50 2.34 5.10
CA TYR A 455 -17.80 2.28 5.78
C TYR A 455 -18.06 0.94 6.49
N ASP A 456 -18.54 -0.08 5.76
CA ASP A 456 -19.02 -1.35 6.34
C ASP A 456 -17.98 -2.06 7.21
N MET A 457 -16.70 -1.94 6.85
CA MET A 457 -15.64 -2.57 7.62
C MET A 457 -15.52 -1.98 9.02
N HIS A 458 -15.77 -0.66 9.18
CA HIS A 458 -15.80 -0.04 10.50
C HIS A 458 -16.92 -0.63 11.36
N LEU A 459 -18.11 -0.83 10.77
CA LEU A 459 -19.26 -1.44 11.46
C LEU A 459 -18.98 -2.88 11.88
N LEU A 460 -18.31 -3.67 11.04
CA LEU A 460 -17.91 -5.04 11.35
C LEU A 460 -16.94 -5.09 12.53
N PHE A 461 -15.92 -4.21 12.53
CA PHE A 461 -14.90 -4.17 13.58
C PHE A 461 -15.43 -3.64 14.91
N SER A 462 -16.30 -2.63 14.90
CA SER A 462 -16.80 -1.98 16.12
C SER A 462 -17.84 -2.82 16.88
N THR A 463 -18.49 -3.79 16.22
CA THR A 463 -19.64 -4.51 16.79
C THR A 463 -19.34 -5.98 17.11
N ALA A 464 -19.41 -6.87 16.12
CA ALA A 464 -19.56 -8.30 16.35
C ALA A 464 -18.32 -9.13 16.05
N LEU A 465 -17.33 -8.62 15.28
CA LEU A 465 -16.14 -9.42 14.92
C LEU A 465 -15.38 -9.93 16.15
N GLY A 466 -15.33 -9.14 17.24
CA GLY A 466 -14.71 -9.55 18.50
C GLY A 466 -15.39 -10.74 19.20
N ASN A 467 -16.67 -11.00 18.89
CA ASN A 467 -17.44 -12.09 19.49
C ASN A 467 -17.36 -13.39 18.68
N MET A 468 -16.82 -13.35 17.45
CA MET A 468 -16.58 -14.52 16.60
C MET A 468 -15.31 -15.29 17.02
N LYS A 469 -15.33 -15.92 18.20
CA LYS A 469 -14.15 -16.53 18.87
C LYS A 469 -13.36 -17.55 18.03
N ASN A 470 -14.01 -18.23 17.08
CA ASN A 470 -13.37 -19.24 16.23
C ASN A 470 -12.78 -18.68 14.93
N TRP A 471 -12.91 -17.38 14.69
CA TRP A 471 -12.44 -16.72 13.49
C TRP A 471 -11.02 -16.23 13.67
N LYS A 472 -10.15 -16.60 12.72
CA LYS A 472 -8.79 -16.06 12.62
C LYS A 472 -8.80 -14.93 11.61
N LEU A 473 -8.64 -13.70 12.10
CA LEU A 473 -8.68 -12.50 11.29
C LEU A 473 -7.27 -12.16 10.77
N SER A 474 -7.18 -11.79 9.50
CA SER A 474 -5.99 -11.26 8.87
C SER A 474 -6.38 -10.08 7.99
N VAL A 475 -5.78 -8.92 8.23
CA VAL A 475 -6.07 -7.68 7.49
C VAL A 475 -4.89 -7.27 6.65
N ILE A 476 -5.17 -6.56 5.56
CA ILE A 476 -4.17 -5.83 4.77
C ILE A 476 -4.35 -4.33 5.08
N PRO A 477 -3.62 -3.75 6.04
CA PRO A 477 -3.82 -2.35 6.45
C PRO A 477 -3.28 -1.38 5.40
N GLN A 478 -4.02 -0.29 5.12
CA GLN A 478 -3.54 0.87 4.35
C GLN A 478 -3.20 2.04 5.29
N THR A 479 -4.08 2.30 6.26
CA THR A 479 -3.89 3.26 7.34
C THR A 479 -4.31 2.61 8.67
N SER A 480 -4.29 3.36 9.77
CA SER A 480 -4.86 2.92 11.06
C SER A 480 -6.36 2.65 10.99
N GLU A 481 -7.07 3.18 9.99
CA GLU A 481 -8.53 3.10 9.89
C GLU A 481 -9.02 2.35 8.67
N ARG A 482 -8.26 2.40 7.57
CA ARG A 482 -8.65 1.82 6.28
C ARG A 482 -7.86 0.54 6.05
N TYR A 483 -8.59 -0.55 5.83
CA TYR A 483 -8.01 -1.83 5.44
C TYR A 483 -8.38 -2.11 3.99
N MET A 484 -7.44 -2.64 3.21
CA MET A 484 -7.67 -3.02 1.82
C MET A 484 -8.64 -4.21 1.74
N SER A 485 -8.52 -5.15 2.68
CA SER A 485 -9.32 -6.37 2.74
C SER A 485 -9.21 -7.01 4.13
N LEU A 486 -10.26 -7.72 4.51
CA LEU A 486 -10.33 -8.58 5.69
C LEU A 486 -10.46 -10.04 5.26
N ARG A 487 -9.46 -10.85 5.62
CA ARG A 487 -9.48 -12.31 5.47
C ARG A 487 -9.88 -12.94 6.79
N VAL A 488 -10.83 -13.86 6.73
CA VAL A 488 -11.30 -14.65 7.87
C VAL A 488 -11.08 -16.12 7.58
N ASP A 489 -10.31 -16.80 8.43
CA ASP A 489 -10.16 -18.25 8.41
C ASP A 489 -10.82 -18.87 9.64
N PHE A 490 -11.80 -19.77 9.46
CA PHE A 490 -12.47 -20.47 10.56
C PHE A 490 -12.46 -22.00 10.36
N PRO A 491 -12.47 -22.80 11.45
CA PRO A 491 -12.42 -24.25 11.36
C PRO A 491 -13.74 -24.81 10.81
N ILE A 492 -13.64 -25.68 9.80
CA ILE A 492 -14.81 -26.23 9.11
C ILE A 492 -14.93 -27.76 9.20
N ALA A 493 -13.80 -28.47 9.30
CA ALA A 493 -13.77 -29.92 9.42
C ALA A 493 -12.48 -30.38 10.13
N GLU A 494 -12.46 -31.60 10.61
CA GLU A 494 -11.25 -32.27 11.12
C GLU A 494 -11.05 -33.57 10.33
N ILE A 495 -9.84 -33.79 9.82
CA ILE A 495 -9.48 -35.04 9.13
C ILE A 495 -8.40 -35.77 9.92
N THR A 496 -8.49 -37.10 9.95
CA THR A 496 -7.46 -37.96 10.54
C THR A 496 -6.45 -38.32 9.46
N LEU A 497 -5.20 -37.89 9.65
CA LEU A 497 -4.07 -38.25 8.79
C LEU A 497 -3.57 -39.67 9.11
N PRO A 498 -2.82 -40.30 8.19
CA PRO A 498 -2.11 -41.54 8.48
C PRO A 498 -1.28 -41.41 9.77
N LYS A 499 -1.30 -42.44 10.63
CA LYS A 499 -0.73 -42.44 12.00
C LYS A 499 -1.56 -41.71 13.08
N GLY A 500 -2.86 -41.47 12.85
CA GLY A 500 -3.80 -40.99 13.88
C GLY A 500 -3.69 -39.49 14.23
N LYS A 501 -2.89 -38.72 13.50
CA LYS A 501 -2.78 -37.27 13.71
C LYS A 501 -4.00 -36.56 13.17
N LYS A 502 -4.69 -35.78 14.00
CA LYS A 502 -5.82 -34.93 13.60
C LYS A 502 -5.30 -33.65 12.95
N LYS A 503 -5.91 -33.25 11.82
CA LYS A 503 -5.65 -31.98 11.13
C LYS A 503 -6.95 -31.23 10.93
N THR A 504 -7.04 -30.03 11.51
CA THR A 504 -8.15 -29.11 11.29
C THR A 504 -8.05 -28.50 9.89
N ILE A 505 -9.17 -28.52 9.17
CA ILE A 505 -9.35 -27.86 7.89
C ILE A 505 -10.00 -26.51 8.14
N PHE A 506 -9.42 -25.47 7.56
CA PHE A 506 -9.94 -24.10 7.62
C PHE A 506 -10.59 -23.74 6.29
N PHE A 507 -11.65 -22.94 6.37
CA PHE A 507 -12.29 -22.30 5.24
C PHE A 507 -12.02 -20.80 5.30
N THR A 508 -11.75 -20.20 4.13
CA THR A 508 -11.44 -18.77 4.01
C THR A 508 -12.66 -18.01 3.49
N LEU A 509 -13.18 -17.06 4.28
CA LEU A 509 -14.10 -16.01 3.84
C LEU A 509 -13.30 -14.72 3.63
N GLN A 510 -13.39 -14.14 2.44
CA GLN A 510 -12.59 -12.97 2.06
C GLN A 510 -13.50 -11.78 1.78
N PHE A 511 -13.45 -10.76 2.63
CA PHE A 511 -14.17 -9.51 2.45
C PHE A 511 -13.40 -8.59 1.51
N LEU A 512 -14.05 -8.18 0.42
CA LEU A 512 -13.47 -7.45 -0.70
C LEU A 512 -14.28 -6.19 -0.97
N ASP A 513 -13.59 -5.14 -1.37
CA ASP A 513 -14.19 -3.87 -1.73
C ASP A 513 -14.30 -3.74 -3.25
N SER A 514 -15.51 -3.80 -3.78
CA SER A 514 -15.77 -3.64 -5.22
C SER A 514 -15.36 -2.26 -5.74
N PHE A 515 -15.31 -1.23 -4.89
CA PHE A 515 -14.89 0.12 -5.27
C PHE A 515 -13.40 0.21 -5.61
N GLN A 516 -12.59 -0.75 -5.11
CA GLN A 516 -11.17 -0.89 -5.48
C GLN A 516 -10.98 -1.49 -6.88
N PHE A 517 -12.07 -1.96 -7.49
CA PHE A 517 -12.10 -2.41 -8.87
C PHE A 517 -12.79 -1.40 -9.79
N LEU A 518 -13.96 -0.94 -9.36
CA LEU A 518 -14.83 -0.02 -10.07
C LEU A 518 -14.95 1.28 -9.27
N ASN A 519 -14.04 2.23 -9.54
CA ASN A 519 -13.91 3.50 -8.81
C ASN A 519 -15.01 4.52 -9.22
N ALA A 520 -16.26 4.15 -9.00
CA ALA A 520 -17.44 4.99 -9.19
C ALA A 520 -18.54 4.53 -8.24
N GLY A 521 -19.40 5.45 -7.81
CA GLY A 521 -20.53 5.10 -6.96
C GLY A 521 -21.52 4.15 -7.66
N LEU A 522 -22.18 3.29 -6.88
CA LEU A 522 -23.10 2.27 -7.38
C LEU A 522 -24.19 2.83 -8.32
N ASP A 523 -24.72 4.03 -8.06
CA ASP A 523 -25.71 4.67 -8.94
C ASP A 523 -25.17 4.90 -10.37
N LYS A 524 -23.92 5.37 -10.49
CA LYS A 524 -23.28 5.57 -11.79
C LYS A 524 -23.03 4.22 -12.48
N LEU A 525 -22.60 3.21 -11.72
CA LEU A 525 -22.32 1.88 -12.25
C LEU A 525 -23.58 1.19 -12.77
N ILE A 526 -24.69 1.24 -12.02
CA ILE A 526 -25.94 0.61 -12.45
C ILE A 526 -26.54 1.32 -13.66
N ARG A 527 -26.47 2.66 -13.73
CA ARG A 527 -26.94 3.43 -14.90
C ARG A 527 -26.21 3.05 -16.18
N ASN A 528 -24.90 2.77 -16.08
CA ASN A 528 -24.06 2.37 -17.22
C ASN A 528 -24.27 0.91 -17.64
N LEU A 529 -24.83 0.04 -16.78
CA LEU A 529 -25.04 -1.37 -17.09
C LEU A 529 -26.28 -1.55 -17.97
N PRO A 530 -26.26 -2.22 -19.14
CA PRO A 530 -27.46 -2.41 -19.95
C PRO A 530 -28.58 -3.17 -19.21
N LEU A 531 -29.86 -2.87 -19.52
CA LEU A 531 -31.00 -3.49 -18.84
C LEU A 531 -31.01 -5.03 -18.91
N GLN A 532 -30.55 -5.60 -20.02
CA GLN A 532 -30.46 -7.06 -20.23
C GLN A 532 -29.47 -7.76 -19.29
N ASP A 533 -28.48 -7.02 -18.78
CA ASP A 533 -27.45 -7.51 -17.86
C ASP A 533 -27.84 -7.31 -16.39
N ARG A 534 -29.00 -6.72 -16.12
CA ARG A 534 -29.55 -6.48 -14.76
C ARG A 534 -30.45 -7.62 -14.29
N LYS A 535 -30.04 -8.87 -14.53
CA LYS A 535 -30.89 -10.06 -14.33
C LYS A 535 -31.21 -10.28 -12.84
N ILE A 536 -30.25 -10.09 -11.96
CA ILE A 536 -30.39 -10.31 -10.52
C ILE A 536 -31.27 -9.23 -9.90
N THR A 537 -31.12 -7.97 -10.31
CA THR A 537 -31.97 -6.85 -9.90
C THR A 537 -33.41 -7.04 -10.37
N GLN A 538 -33.64 -7.51 -11.60
CA GLN A 538 -34.99 -7.77 -12.10
C GLN A 538 -35.76 -8.84 -11.29
N GLN A 539 -35.05 -9.80 -10.67
CA GLN A 539 -35.68 -10.80 -9.81
C GLN A 539 -36.35 -10.20 -8.57
N MET A 540 -36.04 -8.95 -8.20
CA MET A 540 -36.71 -8.24 -7.11
C MET A 540 -38.23 -8.13 -7.34
N LYS A 541 -38.68 -8.13 -8.60
CA LYS A 541 -40.11 -8.13 -8.96
C LYS A 541 -40.87 -9.37 -8.49
N SER A 542 -40.17 -10.49 -8.24
CA SER A 542 -40.82 -11.68 -7.68
C SER A 542 -41.31 -11.45 -6.25
N CYS A 543 -40.62 -10.60 -5.48
CA CYS A 543 -41.01 -10.18 -4.15
C CYS A 543 -41.91 -8.93 -4.17
N PHE A 544 -41.71 -8.03 -5.14
CA PHE A 544 -42.44 -6.78 -5.28
C PHE A 544 -42.97 -6.60 -6.71
N PRO A 545 -44.11 -7.23 -7.07
CA PRO A 545 -44.59 -7.28 -8.47
C PRO A 545 -44.90 -5.92 -9.11
N LYS A 546 -45.17 -4.88 -8.30
CA LYS A 546 -45.47 -3.53 -8.77
C LYS A 546 -44.22 -2.70 -9.11
N LEU A 547 -43.01 -3.20 -8.84
CA LEU A 547 -41.78 -2.51 -9.19
C LEU A 547 -41.59 -2.40 -10.70
N THR A 548 -41.36 -1.17 -11.17
CA THR A 548 -41.07 -0.90 -12.59
C THR A 548 -39.58 -1.02 -12.91
N ASN A 549 -39.25 -1.30 -14.18
CA ASN A 549 -37.84 -1.32 -14.62
C ASN A 549 -37.14 0.01 -14.34
N GLU A 550 -37.84 1.13 -14.52
CA GLU A 550 -37.32 2.46 -14.23
C GLU A 550 -36.89 2.59 -12.76
N THR A 551 -37.72 2.10 -11.83
CA THR A 551 -37.42 2.12 -10.38
C THR A 551 -36.18 1.28 -10.05
N LEU A 552 -36.05 0.12 -10.68
CA LEU A 552 -34.91 -0.79 -10.48
C LEU A 552 -33.62 -0.29 -11.15
N SER A 553 -33.70 0.71 -12.02
CA SER A 553 -32.63 1.10 -12.93
C SER A 553 -31.66 2.14 -12.40
N ILE A 554 -31.99 2.73 -11.25
CA ILE A 554 -31.18 3.71 -10.56
C ILE A 554 -31.06 3.29 -9.09
N LYS A 555 -30.10 3.86 -8.38
CA LYS A 555 -29.98 3.60 -6.95
C LYS A 555 -31.21 4.16 -6.22
N GLY A 556 -31.65 3.47 -5.18
CA GLY A 556 -32.74 3.96 -4.33
C GLY A 556 -32.39 5.28 -3.64
N VAL A 557 -33.39 5.93 -3.04
CA VAL A 557 -33.20 7.14 -2.26
C VAL A 557 -33.69 6.88 -0.83
N PHE A 558 -32.82 7.12 0.16
CA PHE A 558 -33.07 6.79 1.57
C PHE A 558 -32.74 7.98 2.50
N PRO A 559 -33.56 8.26 3.54
CA PRO A 559 -33.37 9.42 4.40
C PRO A 559 -32.40 9.13 5.56
N TYR A 560 -31.10 9.03 5.25
CA TYR A 560 -30.07 8.66 6.23
C TYR A 560 -30.01 9.57 7.47
N ASP A 561 -30.14 10.89 7.29
CA ASP A 561 -30.09 11.84 8.41
C ASP A 561 -31.32 11.76 9.33
N PHE A 562 -32.46 11.27 8.82
CA PHE A 562 -33.68 11.07 9.62
C PHE A 562 -33.60 9.80 10.49
N VAL A 563 -32.95 8.74 9.99
CA VAL A 563 -32.90 7.42 10.64
C VAL A 563 -31.80 7.40 11.72
N LYS A 564 -32.13 7.96 12.89
CA LYS A 564 -31.19 8.08 14.03
C LYS A 564 -31.38 6.99 15.10
N SER A 565 -32.52 6.31 15.09
CA SER A 565 -32.88 5.30 16.09
C SER A 565 -33.88 4.28 15.53
N PRO A 566 -34.04 3.11 16.18
CA PRO A 566 -35.06 2.13 15.81
C PRO A 566 -36.49 2.70 15.77
N ALA A 567 -36.82 3.71 16.58
CA ALA A 567 -38.14 4.33 16.60
C ALA A 567 -38.48 5.04 15.27
N ASN A 568 -37.47 5.60 14.57
CA ASN A 568 -37.68 6.23 13.28
C ASN A 568 -38.14 5.24 12.20
N LEU A 569 -37.77 3.95 12.34
CA LEU A 569 -38.14 2.91 11.39
C LEU A 569 -39.61 2.46 11.53
N ALA A 570 -40.29 2.79 12.63
CA ALA A 570 -41.70 2.47 12.85
C ALA A 570 -42.67 3.45 12.15
N VAL A 571 -42.17 4.55 11.58
CA VAL A 571 -42.99 5.55 10.89
C VAL A 571 -43.68 4.92 9.68
N THR A 572 -45.00 5.12 9.57
CA THR A 572 -45.89 4.48 8.58
C THR A 572 -46.04 5.25 7.28
N GLU A 573 -45.42 6.43 7.19
CA GLU A 573 -45.44 7.30 6.01
C GLU A 573 -44.01 7.60 5.58
N LEU A 574 -43.81 7.89 4.30
CA LEU A 574 -42.50 8.33 3.82
C LEU A 574 -42.20 9.71 4.42
N PRO A 575 -41.02 9.94 5.03
CA PRO A 575 -40.64 11.24 5.55
C PRO A 575 -40.77 12.37 4.52
N SER A 576 -40.93 13.60 4.99
CA SER A 576 -40.99 14.80 4.15
C SER A 576 -39.68 15.00 3.37
N ARG A 577 -39.71 15.78 2.29
CA ARG A 577 -38.52 15.99 1.44
C ARG A 577 -37.37 16.66 2.21
N GLU A 578 -37.71 17.53 3.15
CA GLU A 578 -36.77 18.24 4.02
C GLU A 578 -36.00 17.28 4.93
N GLU A 579 -36.62 16.16 5.31
CA GLU A 579 -36.01 15.10 6.14
C GLU A 579 -35.07 14.17 5.33
N PHE A 580 -35.01 14.32 4.00
CA PHE A 580 -34.01 13.68 3.13
C PHE A 580 -32.75 14.54 2.93
N PHE A 581 -32.55 15.58 3.73
CA PHE A 581 -31.32 16.36 3.70
C PHE A 581 -30.10 15.44 3.92
N ASN A 582 -29.01 15.72 3.19
CA ASN A 582 -27.76 14.99 3.31
C ASN A 582 -26.71 15.88 3.99
N SER A 583 -26.40 15.59 5.25
CA SER A 583 -25.41 16.30 6.06
C SER A 583 -23.97 16.16 5.56
N LEU A 584 -23.63 15.04 4.90
CA LEU A 584 -22.29 14.79 4.35
C LEU A 584 -21.99 15.70 3.17
N THR A 585 -22.94 15.83 2.23
CA THR A 585 -22.81 16.70 1.06
C THR A 585 -23.35 18.11 1.30
N LYS A 586 -24.04 18.34 2.42
CA LYS A 586 -24.77 19.58 2.76
C LYS A 586 -25.76 19.98 1.67
N THR A 587 -26.44 19.01 1.06
CA THR A 587 -27.39 19.24 -0.03
C THR A 587 -28.79 18.79 0.34
N ALA A 588 -29.80 19.59 -0.05
CA ALA A 588 -31.20 19.19 0.00
C ALA A 588 -31.50 18.10 -1.03
N CYS A 589 -32.51 17.27 -0.76
CA CYS A 589 -33.00 16.28 -1.71
C CYS A 589 -33.69 16.96 -2.90
N SER A 590 -33.31 16.59 -4.13
CA SER A 590 -33.94 17.13 -5.34
C SER A 590 -35.40 16.64 -5.46
N GLU A 591 -36.24 17.39 -6.16
CA GLU A 591 -37.64 16.99 -6.36
C GLU A 591 -37.75 15.68 -7.14
N GLU A 592 -36.85 15.45 -8.10
CA GLU A 592 -36.80 14.21 -8.88
C GLU A 592 -36.43 13.01 -8.00
N SER A 593 -35.44 13.18 -7.11
CA SER A 593 -34.98 12.14 -6.19
C SER A 593 -36.08 11.77 -5.18
N TYR A 594 -36.77 12.78 -4.65
CA TYR A 594 -37.88 12.55 -3.73
C TYR A 594 -39.12 11.97 -4.43
N ALA A 595 -39.42 12.41 -5.66
CA ALA A 595 -40.46 11.80 -6.48
C ALA A 595 -40.18 10.31 -6.76
N HIS A 596 -38.92 9.96 -7.00
CA HIS A 596 -38.48 8.59 -7.12
C HIS A 596 -38.67 7.79 -5.82
N ALA A 597 -38.28 8.34 -4.66
CA ALA A 597 -38.53 7.71 -3.35
C ALA A 597 -40.03 7.45 -3.12
N ARG A 598 -40.90 8.44 -3.41
CA ARG A 598 -42.37 8.29 -3.31
C ARG A 598 -42.90 7.19 -4.23
N LYS A 599 -42.37 7.09 -5.45
CA LYS A 599 -42.73 6.05 -6.42
C LYS A 599 -42.30 4.67 -5.92
N ALA A 600 -41.07 4.54 -5.43
CA ALA A 600 -40.54 3.29 -4.87
C ALA A 600 -41.36 2.84 -3.64
N TRP A 601 -41.62 3.73 -2.69
CA TRP A 601 -42.45 3.47 -1.51
C TRP A 601 -43.81 2.86 -1.88
N LYS A 602 -44.52 3.48 -2.84
CA LYS A 602 -45.82 3.01 -3.32
C LYS A 602 -45.75 1.67 -4.05
N GLN A 603 -44.69 1.43 -4.82
CA GLN A 603 -44.51 0.18 -5.58
C GLN A 603 -44.07 -1.00 -4.68
N ILE A 604 -43.32 -0.71 -3.62
CA ILE A 604 -42.93 -1.69 -2.60
C ILE A 604 -44.12 -2.04 -1.69
N GLU A 605 -45.10 -1.14 -1.60
CA GLU A 605 -46.22 -1.23 -0.64
C GLU A 605 -45.72 -1.28 0.81
N ALA A 606 -44.68 -0.49 1.10
CA ALA A 606 -44.07 -0.42 2.41
C ALA A 606 -45.10 0.03 3.46
N LYS A 607 -45.21 -0.72 4.56
CA LYS A 607 -46.12 -0.38 5.67
C LYS A 607 -45.49 0.63 6.63
N ASN A 608 -44.16 0.63 6.69
CA ASN A 608 -43.36 1.51 7.51
C ASN A 608 -41.95 1.67 6.91
N LEU A 609 -41.16 2.55 7.52
CA LEU A 609 -39.82 2.86 7.05
C LEU A 609 -38.84 1.67 7.21
N HIS A 610 -39.09 0.75 8.13
CA HIS A 610 -38.34 -0.52 8.26
C HIS A 610 -38.49 -1.40 7.00
N ASP A 611 -39.72 -1.62 6.53
CA ASP A 611 -40.00 -2.38 5.31
C ASP A 611 -39.32 -1.73 4.09
N TYR A 612 -39.38 -0.39 4.01
CA TYR A 612 -38.72 0.37 2.95
C TYR A 612 -37.19 0.25 3.00
N MET A 613 -36.59 0.34 4.19
CA MET A 613 -35.15 0.16 4.39
C MET A 613 -34.68 -1.24 3.97
N LEU A 614 -35.43 -2.28 4.33
CA LEU A 614 -35.09 -3.66 3.94
C LEU A 614 -35.18 -3.87 2.42
N ALA A 615 -36.19 -3.28 1.77
CA ALA A 615 -36.30 -3.31 0.31
C ALA A 615 -35.19 -2.49 -0.37
N TYR A 616 -34.82 -1.34 0.20
CA TYR A 616 -33.70 -0.52 -0.26
C TYR A 616 -32.37 -1.29 -0.20
N LEU A 617 -32.05 -1.88 0.97
CA LEU A 617 -30.87 -2.71 1.17
C LEU A 617 -30.85 -3.90 0.19
N GLN A 618 -32.01 -4.54 -0.01
CA GLN A 618 -32.15 -5.62 -0.98
C GLN A 618 -31.85 -5.17 -2.43
N LEU A 619 -32.27 -3.96 -2.81
CA LEU A 619 -31.99 -3.39 -4.12
C LEU A 619 -30.49 -3.15 -4.31
N ASP A 620 -29.83 -2.51 -3.35
CA ASP A 620 -28.40 -2.19 -3.39
C ASP A 620 -27.55 -3.47 -3.53
N ILE A 621 -27.86 -4.51 -2.75
CA ILE A 621 -27.18 -5.82 -2.84
C ILE A 621 -27.34 -6.45 -4.23
N ARG A 622 -28.54 -6.40 -4.81
CA ARG A 622 -28.81 -6.97 -6.14
C ARG A 622 -28.11 -6.18 -7.25
N GLN A 623 -28.13 -4.85 -7.17
CA GLN A 623 -27.45 -3.98 -8.13
C GLN A 623 -25.94 -4.19 -8.08
N LEU A 624 -25.36 -4.28 -6.87
CA LEU A 624 -23.95 -4.61 -6.70
C LEU A 624 -23.62 -5.97 -7.33
N ALA A 625 -24.47 -6.98 -7.12
CA ALA A 625 -24.29 -8.29 -7.70
C ALA A 625 -24.29 -8.26 -9.24
N ASP A 626 -25.26 -7.60 -9.89
CA ASP A 626 -25.29 -7.49 -11.36
C ASP A 626 -24.06 -6.75 -11.90
N VAL A 627 -23.70 -5.61 -11.30
CA VAL A 627 -22.54 -4.79 -11.68
C VAL A 627 -21.25 -5.61 -11.61
N PHE A 628 -21.01 -6.28 -10.50
CA PHE A 628 -19.74 -6.97 -10.28
C PHE A 628 -19.70 -8.33 -10.98
N GLN A 629 -20.82 -9.05 -11.13
CA GLN A 629 -20.88 -10.25 -11.97
C GLN A 629 -20.63 -9.92 -13.45
N ASN A 630 -21.15 -8.80 -13.94
CA ASN A 630 -20.82 -8.31 -15.27
C ASN A 630 -19.31 -8.02 -15.40
N PHE A 631 -18.71 -7.35 -14.41
CA PHE A 631 -17.26 -7.11 -14.40
C PHE A 631 -16.44 -8.41 -14.37
N ARG A 632 -16.85 -9.40 -13.55
CA ARG A 632 -16.21 -10.73 -13.54
C ARG A 632 -16.24 -11.40 -14.90
N ARG A 633 -17.40 -11.38 -15.57
CA ARG A 633 -17.55 -11.94 -16.92
C ARG A 633 -16.69 -11.21 -17.94
N LEU A 634 -16.65 -9.87 -17.90
CA LEU A 634 -15.82 -9.07 -18.81
C LEU A 634 -14.33 -9.36 -18.60
N SER A 635 -13.83 -9.34 -17.36
CA SER A 635 -12.41 -9.62 -17.09
C SER A 635 -12.03 -11.08 -17.41
N LEU A 636 -12.94 -12.05 -17.22
CA LEU A 636 -12.72 -13.42 -17.70
C LEU A 636 -12.73 -13.54 -19.23
N HIS A 637 -13.48 -12.70 -19.93
CA HIS A 637 -13.49 -12.69 -21.39
C HIS A 637 -12.25 -12.01 -21.96
N ASP A 638 -11.91 -10.83 -21.45
CA ASP A 638 -10.86 -9.96 -21.99
C ASP A 638 -9.46 -10.32 -21.46
N ASP A 639 -9.32 -10.53 -20.14
CA ASP A 639 -8.05 -10.87 -19.49
C ASP A 639 -7.89 -12.38 -19.24
N GLY A 640 -8.99 -13.14 -19.24
CA GLY A 640 -9.03 -14.54 -18.81
C GLY A 640 -8.61 -14.73 -17.34
N LEU A 641 -8.96 -13.77 -16.49
CA LEU A 641 -8.72 -13.75 -15.04
C LEU A 641 -10.02 -13.39 -14.32
N ASP A 642 -10.31 -14.06 -13.20
CA ASP A 642 -11.47 -13.70 -12.38
C ASP A 642 -11.06 -12.70 -11.29
N PRO A 643 -11.63 -11.47 -11.28
CA PRO A 643 -11.31 -10.45 -10.29
C PRO A 643 -11.62 -10.90 -8.85
N ALA A 644 -12.42 -11.95 -8.67
CA ALA A 644 -12.72 -12.48 -7.34
C ALA A 644 -11.55 -13.14 -6.61
N HIS A 645 -10.41 -13.35 -7.28
CA HIS A 645 -9.16 -13.80 -6.65
C HIS A 645 -8.19 -12.65 -6.32
N TYR A 646 -8.60 -11.41 -6.53
CA TYR A 646 -7.79 -10.22 -6.34
C TYR A 646 -8.37 -9.32 -5.25
N PHE A 647 -7.55 -8.39 -4.78
CA PHE A 647 -7.98 -7.36 -3.82
C PHE A 647 -8.33 -6.04 -4.50
N THR A 648 -7.68 -5.73 -5.62
CA THR A 648 -7.76 -4.43 -6.31
C THR A 648 -7.46 -4.58 -7.81
N THR A 649 -7.84 -3.58 -8.61
CA THR A 649 -7.49 -3.52 -10.04
C THR A 649 -5.99 -3.58 -10.31
N PRO A 650 -5.09 -2.85 -9.60
CA PRO A 650 -3.65 -2.96 -9.85
C PRO A 650 -3.09 -4.38 -9.78
N GLY A 651 -3.57 -5.19 -8.82
CA GLY A 651 -3.16 -6.59 -8.72
C GLY A 651 -3.66 -7.46 -9.89
N LEU A 652 -4.88 -7.20 -10.36
CA LEU A 652 -5.48 -7.83 -11.53
C LEU A 652 -4.72 -7.45 -12.81
N SER A 653 -4.53 -6.14 -13.05
CA SER A 653 -3.82 -5.61 -14.22
C SER A 653 -2.39 -6.10 -14.30
N PHE A 654 -1.69 -6.21 -13.16
CA PHE A 654 -0.32 -6.75 -13.12
C PHE A 654 -0.26 -8.22 -13.55
N ASP A 655 -1.15 -9.06 -13.04
CA ASP A 655 -1.23 -10.46 -13.48
C ASP A 655 -1.70 -10.58 -14.94
N SER A 656 -2.60 -9.71 -15.40
CA SER A 656 -3.06 -9.65 -16.81
C SER A 656 -1.90 -9.31 -17.75
N ALA A 657 -1.09 -8.31 -17.40
CA ALA A 657 0.12 -7.94 -18.13
C ALA A 657 1.12 -9.10 -18.19
N LEU A 658 1.39 -9.77 -17.07
CA LEU A 658 2.30 -10.92 -17.04
C LEU A 658 1.79 -12.13 -17.81
N LYS A 659 0.47 -12.30 -17.90
CA LYS A 659 -0.16 -13.38 -18.66
C LYS A 659 -0.09 -13.10 -20.17
N SER A 660 -0.18 -11.83 -20.55
CA SER A 660 -0.12 -11.37 -21.94
C SER A 660 1.33 -11.23 -22.45
N ALA A 661 2.31 -11.16 -21.56
CA ALA A 661 3.72 -11.07 -21.92
C ALA A 661 4.20 -12.35 -22.65
N PRO A 662 4.77 -12.24 -23.86
CA PRO A 662 5.20 -13.39 -24.65
C PRO A 662 6.41 -14.11 -24.06
N THR A 663 7.26 -13.38 -23.33
CA THR A 663 8.47 -13.89 -22.68
C THR A 663 8.48 -13.54 -21.19
N PRO A 664 9.11 -14.39 -20.36
CA PRO A 664 9.36 -14.04 -18.97
C PRO A 664 10.24 -12.78 -18.86
N LEU A 665 9.88 -11.87 -17.96
CA LEU A 665 10.61 -10.62 -17.74
C LEU A 665 11.77 -10.85 -16.78
N GLN A 666 12.98 -10.43 -17.13
CA GLN A 666 14.11 -10.44 -16.20
C GLN A 666 13.99 -9.26 -15.24
N LEU A 667 14.24 -9.50 -13.96
CA LEU A 667 14.35 -8.47 -12.95
C LEU A 667 15.80 -8.03 -12.81
N LEU A 668 15.99 -6.76 -12.47
CA LEU A 668 17.30 -6.21 -12.10
C LEU A 668 17.79 -6.93 -10.83
N ASP A 669 18.88 -7.70 -10.97
CA ASP A 669 19.53 -8.48 -9.92
C ASP A 669 20.72 -7.75 -9.28
N ASP A 670 21.06 -6.58 -9.83
CA ASP A 670 22.11 -5.69 -9.37
C ASP A 670 21.50 -4.42 -8.78
N ALA A 671 21.95 -4.06 -7.57
CA ALA A 671 21.41 -2.91 -6.84
C ALA A 671 21.79 -1.58 -7.50
N GLU A 672 22.93 -1.51 -8.17
CA GLU A 672 23.38 -0.31 -8.87
C GLU A 672 22.56 -0.09 -10.14
N LYS A 673 22.28 -1.15 -10.92
CA LYS A 673 21.35 -1.08 -12.06
C LYS A 673 19.97 -0.62 -11.59
N TYR A 674 19.42 -1.25 -10.54
CA TYR A 674 18.13 -0.84 -9.98
C TYR A 674 18.12 0.65 -9.60
N ARG A 675 19.16 1.13 -8.94
CA ARG A 675 19.27 2.52 -8.52
C ARG A 675 19.36 3.48 -9.71
N LEU A 676 20.07 3.12 -10.78
CA LEU A 676 20.14 3.91 -12.00
C LEU A 676 18.73 4.10 -12.60
N PHE A 677 17.97 3.01 -12.75
CA PHE A 677 16.59 3.07 -13.22
C PHE A 677 15.69 3.89 -12.28
N GLU A 678 15.78 3.67 -10.97
CA GLU A 678 14.98 4.39 -9.98
C GLU A 678 15.24 5.91 -10.00
N LEU A 679 16.52 6.31 -10.14
CA LEU A 679 16.90 7.72 -10.29
C LEU A 679 16.40 8.32 -11.60
N GLY A 680 16.19 7.50 -12.65
CA GLY A 680 15.61 7.90 -13.92
C GLY A 680 14.09 8.08 -13.91
N ILE A 681 13.34 7.38 -13.04
CA ILE A 681 11.87 7.45 -13.01
C ILE A 681 11.38 8.88 -12.73
N ARG A 682 10.57 9.44 -13.63
CA ARG A 682 9.87 10.73 -13.48
C ARG A 682 8.36 10.52 -13.42
N GLY A 683 7.65 11.45 -12.77
CA GLY A 683 6.19 11.48 -12.78
C GLY A 683 5.64 12.06 -14.10
N GLY A 684 4.34 12.31 -14.15
CA GLY A 684 3.77 13.10 -15.24
C GLY A 684 4.39 14.50 -15.27
N MET A 685 4.68 15.01 -16.46
CA MET A 685 5.17 16.37 -16.63
C MET A 685 4.02 17.33 -16.32
N THR A 686 4.13 18.04 -15.20
CA THR A 686 3.21 19.13 -14.84
C THR A 686 3.98 20.42 -14.96
N PHE A 687 3.52 21.31 -15.83
CA PHE A 687 4.18 22.58 -16.10
C PHE A 687 3.18 23.72 -15.92
N THR A 688 3.46 24.61 -14.98
CA THR A 688 2.60 25.75 -14.65
C THR A 688 3.32 27.05 -14.93
N ASN A 689 3.14 27.60 -16.13
CA ASN A 689 3.57 28.96 -16.45
C ASN A 689 2.49 29.99 -16.13
N VAL A 690 2.92 31.19 -15.75
CA VAL A 690 2.04 32.34 -15.59
C VAL A 690 1.79 32.99 -16.95
N HIS A 691 1.00 32.34 -17.81
CA HIS A 691 0.45 33.00 -18.99
C HIS A 691 -0.94 33.53 -18.65
N HIS A 692 -1.03 34.82 -18.28
CA HIS A 692 -2.33 35.47 -18.12
C HIS A 692 -2.90 35.80 -19.50
N VAL A 693 -3.77 34.94 -20.01
CA VAL A 693 -4.51 35.17 -21.26
C VAL A 693 -5.98 35.38 -20.92
N THR A 694 -6.51 36.56 -21.24
CA THR A 694 -7.95 36.83 -21.16
C THR A 694 -8.62 36.28 -22.41
N ALA A 695 -9.44 35.25 -22.24
CA ALA A 695 -10.25 34.66 -23.30
C ALA A 695 -11.72 35.12 -23.17
N GLY A 696 -12.34 35.48 -24.29
CA GLY A 696 -13.76 35.86 -24.36
C GLY A 696 -14.66 34.67 -24.74
N PRO A 697 -15.98 34.74 -24.48
CA PRO A 697 -16.90 33.70 -24.93
C PRO A 697 -16.92 33.62 -26.47
N VAL A 698 -16.67 32.43 -27.01
CA VAL A 698 -16.76 32.15 -28.45
C VAL A 698 -18.23 32.25 -28.86
N THR A 699 -18.61 33.33 -29.54
CA THR A 699 -19.96 33.49 -30.12
C THR A 699 -20.00 32.88 -31.51
N SER A 700 -19.87 31.55 -31.62
CA SER A 700 -20.07 30.85 -32.89
C SER A 700 -21.54 30.53 -33.12
N HIS A 701 -22.34 31.58 -33.35
CA HIS A 701 -23.58 31.49 -34.12
C HIS A 701 -23.63 32.65 -35.10
N GLN A 702 -22.75 32.64 -36.10
CA GLN A 702 -23.14 33.22 -37.39
C GLN A 702 -24.12 32.24 -38.02
N SER A 703 -25.40 32.41 -37.70
CA SER A 703 -26.49 31.98 -38.57
C SER A 703 -26.25 32.61 -39.94
N SER A 704 -26.04 31.75 -40.93
CA SER A 704 -26.03 32.11 -42.33
C SER A 704 -27.42 32.62 -42.73
N ASP A 705 -27.70 33.90 -42.54
CA ASP A 705 -28.76 34.61 -43.24
C ASP A 705 -28.39 36.10 -43.28
N GLY A 706 -28.23 36.62 -44.49
CA GLY A 706 -27.61 37.92 -44.74
C GLY A 706 -28.49 39.12 -44.37
N ALA A 707 -27.84 40.19 -43.93
CA ALA A 707 -28.13 41.58 -44.29
C ALA A 707 -27.06 42.51 -43.71
N ASP A 708 -26.68 43.50 -44.53
CA ASP A 708 -25.69 44.54 -44.23
C ASP A 708 -26.04 45.37 -42.99
N SER A 709 -25.02 45.70 -42.19
CA SER A 709 -24.82 47.08 -41.74
C SER A 709 -23.45 47.27 -41.09
N SER A 710 -22.71 48.21 -41.67
CA SER A 710 -21.49 48.82 -41.17
C SER A 710 -21.66 49.47 -39.79
N SER A 711 -20.89 49.02 -38.80
CA SER A 711 -20.41 49.87 -37.72
C SER A 711 -19.14 49.27 -37.12
N ALA A 712 -18.09 50.09 -37.05
CA ALA A 712 -16.79 49.77 -36.49
C ALA A 712 -16.90 49.18 -35.07
N ALA A 713 -16.58 47.90 -34.92
CA ALA A 713 -16.19 47.31 -33.66
C ALA A 713 -14.81 46.69 -33.89
N SER A 714 -13.82 47.37 -33.29
CA SER A 714 -12.42 46.98 -33.09
C SER A 714 -12.13 45.48 -33.21
N ASN A 715 -11.07 45.16 -33.95
CA ASN A 715 -10.26 43.93 -33.85
C ASN A 715 -9.83 43.66 -32.39
N ALA A 716 -10.75 43.22 -31.54
CA ALA A 716 -10.40 42.57 -30.29
C ALA A 716 -10.12 41.10 -30.67
N GLU A 717 -8.85 40.74 -30.79
CA GLU A 717 -8.43 39.34 -30.88
C GLU A 717 -9.03 38.58 -29.68
N THR A 718 -10.16 37.91 -29.89
CA THR A 718 -10.74 37.04 -28.87
C THR A 718 -9.92 35.77 -28.84
N ASN A 719 -8.97 35.70 -27.91
CA ASN A 719 -8.24 34.46 -27.64
C ASN A 719 -9.24 33.35 -27.27
N SER A 720 -9.11 32.18 -27.92
CA SER A 720 -9.89 30.98 -27.63
C SER A 720 -8.98 29.89 -27.05
N LEU A 721 -9.43 29.20 -26.00
CA LEU A 721 -8.70 28.09 -25.39
C LEU A 721 -9.18 26.75 -25.96
N LEU A 722 -8.25 25.89 -26.39
CA LEU A 722 -8.52 24.52 -26.82
C LEU A 722 -7.88 23.54 -25.83
N PRO A 723 -8.64 22.91 -24.93
CA PRO A 723 -8.11 21.83 -24.11
C PRO A 723 -7.93 20.58 -24.98
N VAL A 724 -6.70 20.08 -25.08
CA VAL A 724 -6.37 18.83 -25.76
C VAL A 724 -5.92 17.83 -24.71
N ASP A 725 -6.47 16.62 -24.76
CA ASP A 725 -6.10 15.51 -23.88
C ASP A 725 -5.74 14.29 -24.75
N MET A 726 -4.68 13.59 -24.38
CA MET A 726 -4.23 12.39 -25.09
C MET A 726 -4.93 11.16 -24.53
N ASN A 727 -5.75 10.52 -25.35
CA ASN A 727 -6.42 9.26 -25.01
C ASN A 727 -5.39 8.18 -24.64
N ASN A 728 -5.40 7.72 -23.39
CA ASN A 728 -4.56 6.62 -22.91
C ASN A 728 -3.04 6.84 -23.13
N LEU A 729 -2.53 8.02 -22.77
CA LEU A 729 -1.11 8.40 -22.90
C LEU A 729 -0.13 7.29 -22.47
N TYR A 730 -0.26 6.76 -21.25
CA TYR A 730 0.64 5.71 -20.76
C TYR A 730 0.43 4.36 -21.46
N GLY A 731 -0.79 4.03 -21.90
CA GLY A 731 -1.03 2.81 -22.65
C GLY A 731 -0.40 2.84 -24.05
N GLN A 732 -0.38 4.02 -24.69
CA GLN A 732 0.38 4.21 -25.93
C GLN A 732 1.88 4.01 -25.66
N ALA A 733 2.44 4.65 -24.64
CA ALA A 733 3.85 4.48 -24.27
C ALA A 733 4.22 3.02 -23.94
N LEU A 734 3.31 2.27 -23.32
CA LEU A 734 3.48 0.83 -23.04
C LEU A 734 3.37 -0.06 -24.28
N SER A 735 2.90 0.47 -25.41
CA SER A 735 2.84 -0.24 -26.70
C SER A 735 4.13 -0.10 -27.51
N GLU A 736 5.03 0.80 -27.10
CA GLU A 736 6.36 0.96 -27.69
C GLU A 736 7.32 -0.14 -27.21
N LYS A 737 8.52 -0.22 -27.81
CA LYS A 737 9.54 -1.19 -27.38
C LYS A 737 10.06 -0.85 -25.98
N LEU A 738 9.96 -1.81 -25.05
CA LEU A 738 10.40 -1.68 -23.66
C LEU A 738 11.48 -2.71 -23.32
N PRO A 739 12.41 -2.39 -22.40
CA PRO A 739 13.44 -3.33 -21.97
C PRO A 739 12.83 -4.46 -21.11
N VAL A 740 13.11 -5.71 -21.48
CA VAL A 740 12.52 -6.91 -20.84
C VAL A 740 13.53 -7.91 -20.30
N SER A 741 14.77 -7.92 -20.81
CA SER A 741 15.83 -8.87 -20.44
C SER A 741 17.23 -8.33 -20.76
N ASP A 742 18.25 -9.12 -20.39
CA ASP A 742 19.65 -8.97 -20.79
C ASP A 742 20.28 -7.65 -20.32
N PHE A 743 19.93 -7.26 -19.09
CA PHE A 743 20.46 -6.05 -18.46
C PHE A 743 21.95 -6.21 -18.11
N GLU A 744 22.81 -5.57 -18.90
CA GLU A 744 24.26 -5.60 -18.72
C GLU A 744 24.86 -4.19 -18.63
N TRP A 745 26.02 -4.08 -17.97
CA TRP A 745 26.81 -2.86 -17.98
C TRP A 745 27.73 -2.89 -19.20
N LEU A 746 27.90 -1.75 -19.86
CA LEU A 746 28.93 -1.60 -20.90
C LEU A 746 30.33 -1.62 -20.27
N SER A 747 31.30 -2.21 -20.99
CA SER A 747 32.72 -2.12 -20.63
C SER A 747 33.28 -0.70 -20.85
N GLU A 748 34.46 -0.39 -20.29
CA GLU A 748 35.10 0.92 -20.54
C GLU A 748 35.39 1.12 -22.03
N GLU A 749 35.81 0.05 -22.72
CA GLU A 749 36.08 0.08 -24.15
C GLU A 749 34.80 0.37 -24.94
N GLU A 750 33.70 -0.31 -24.62
CA GLU A 750 32.39 -0.08 -25.25
C GLU A 750 31.86 1.33 -24.97
N LEU A 751 32.06 1.84 -23.74
CA LEU A 751 31.66 3.19 -23.37
C LEU A 751 32.47 4.25 -24.14
N CYS A 752 33.77 4.03 -24.35
CA CYS A 752 34.62 4.93 -25.13
C CYS A 752 34.20 5.05 -26.60
N GLU A 753 33.47 4.07 -27.14
CA GLU A 753 32.94 4.14 -28.51
C GLU A 753 31.71 5.04 -28.64
N TRP A 754 31.10 5.48 -27.54
CA TRP A 754 29.95 6.38 -27.56
C TRP A 754 30.40 7.83 -27.69
N THR A 755 30.33 8.33 -28.93
CA THR A 755 30.52 9.75 -29.26
C THR A 755 29.19 10.49 -29.36
N GLU A 756 29.22 11.82 -29.27
CA GLU A 756 28.04 12.68 -29.50
C GLU A 756 27.37 12.38 -30.85
N GLU A 757 28.16 12.18 -31.91
CA GLU A 757 27.64 11.83 -33.23
C GLU A 757 26.92 10.47 -33.25
N LYS A 758 27.42 9.49 -32.49
CA LYS A 758 26.80 8.17 -32.38
C LYS A 758 25.51 8.23 -31.56
N LEU A 759 25.49 9.02 -30.48
CA LEU A 759 24.28 9.26 -29.68
C LEU A 759 23.18 9.94 -30.50
N LEU A 760 23.52 10.98 -31.27
CA LEU A 760 22.55 11.70 -32.11
C LEU A 760 21.99 10.87 -33.29
N LYS A 761 22.69 9.79 -33.67
CA LYS A 761 22.27 8.85 -34.72
C LYS A 761 21.74 7.53 -34.17
N PHE A 762 21.51 7.46 -32.86
CA PHE A 762 21.01 6.26 -32.21
C PHE A 762 19.61 5.90 -32.74
N ASP A 763 19.39 4.61 -32.94
CA ASP A 763 18.09 4.07 -33.36
C ASP A 763 17.27 3.73 -32.12
N ASP A 764 16.37 4.64 -31.74
CA ASP A 764 15.46 4.48 -30.60
C ASP A 764 14.54 3.25 -30.74
N ASP A 765 14.30 2.80 -31.98
CA ASP A 765 13.50 1.61 -32.28
C ASP A 765 14.36 0.35 -32.44
N GLY A 766 15.64 0.40 -32.09
CA GLY A 766 16.54 -0.75 -32.12
C GLY A 766 16.09 -1.91 -31.20
N PRO A 767 16.64 -3.12 -31.38
CA PRO A 767 16.38 -4.26 -30.48
C PRO A 767 17.06 -4.11 -29.11
N VAL A 768 17.98 -3.16 -28.96
CA VAL A 768 18.76 -2.91 -27.74
C VAL A 768 18.57 -1.46 -27.32
N GLY A 769 18.10 -1.25 -26.09
CA GLY A 769 18.00 0.07 -25.48
C GLY A 769 19.21 0.38 -24.60
N TYR A 770 19.56 1.67 -24.48
CA TYR A 770 20.64 2.14 -23.64
C TYR A 770 20.12 3.17 -22.63
N LEU A 771 20.65 3.12 -21.40
CA LEU A 771 20.37 4.11 -20.37
C LEU A 771 21.70 4.75 -19.93
N PHE A 772 21.83 6.05 -20.12
CA PHE A 772 23.05 6.79 -19.82
C PHE A 772 22.88 7.67 -18.58
N GLU A 773 23.91 7.70 -17.72
CA GLU A 773 24.12 8.75 -16.73
C GLU A 773 25.15 9.72 -17.32
N VAL A 774 24.74 10.95 -17.62
CA VAL A 774 25.56 11.95 -18.32
C VAL A 774 25.59 13.28 -17.57
N ASP A 775 26.68 14.01 -17.73
CA ASP A 775 26.77 15.42 -17.37
C ASP A 775 26.38 16.26 -18.59
N LEU A 776 25.42 17.17 -18.42
CA LEU A 776 24.91 18.03 -19.49
C LEU A 776 25.31 19.48 -19.24
N GLU A 777 25.77 20.16 -20.30
CA GLU A 777 25.89 21.62 -20.31
C GLU A 777 24.58 22.21 -20.86
N TYR A 778 24.01 23.19 -20.15
CA TYR A 778 22.77 23.86 -20.55
C TYR A 778 23.02 25.36 -20.79
N PRO A 779 23.45 25.74 -22.01
CA PRO A 779 23.93 27.10 -22.28
C PRO A 779 22.84 28.17 -22.14
N ASP A 780 23.20 29.35 -21.63
CA ASP A 780 22.28 30.49 -21.44
C ASP A 780 21.52 30.88 -22.71
N VAL A 781 22.13 30.67 -23.88
CA VAL A 781 21.54 31.04 -25.19
C VAL A 781 20.26 30.27 -25.53
N ILE A 782 20.05 29.08 -24.97
CA ILE A 782 18.85 28.28 -25.23
C ILE A 782 17.77 28.47 -24.15
N HIS A 783 18.10 29.04 -22.99
CA HIS A 783 17.18 29.13 -21.84
C HIS A 783 15.86 29.84 -22.18
N THR A 784 15.91 30.93 -22.94
CA THR A 784 14.70 31.65 -23.37
C THR A 784 13.88 30.86 -24.38
N GLN A 785 14.53 30.10 -25.27
CA GLN A 785 13.86 29.33 -26.31
C GLN A 785 13.13 28.11 -25.75
N THR A 786 13.66 27.53 -24.68
CA THR A 786 13.15 26.32 -24.03
C THR A 786 12.44 26.63 -22.72
N GLN A 787 12.14 27.90 -22.42
CA GLN A 787 11.52 28.30 -21.15
C GLN A 787 10.17 27.59 -20.91
N ASP A 788 9.42 27.31 -21.97
CA ASP A 788 8.09 26.67 -21.92
C ASP A 788 8.17 25.14 -21.88
N LEU A 789 9.30 24.56 -22.27
CA LEU A 789 9.57 23.12 -22.21
C LEU A 789 11.07 22.87 -21.99
N PRO A 790 11.56 23.09 -20.76
CA PRO A 790 12.99 22.99 -20.49
C PRO A 790 13.46 21.54 -20.50
N PHE A 791 14.67 21.32 -21.01
CA PHE A 791 15.24 19.99 -21.18
C PHE A 791 15.83 19.42 -19.88
N ALA A 792 15.84 18.09 -19.78
CA ALA A 792 16.44 17.33 -18.67
C ALA A 792 16.07 17.84 -17.26
N PRO A 793 14.77 17.95 -16.91
CA PRO A 793 14.36 18.52 -15.64
C PRO A 793 14.74 17.62 -14.44
N GLU A 794 15.32 18.22 -13.40
CA GLU A 794 15.76 17.54 -12.19
C GLU A 794 14.65 17.46 -11.12
N LYS A 795 14.76 16.48 -10.21
CA LYS A 795 13.90 16.43 -9.03
C LYS A 795 14.51 17.32 -7.94
N ALA A 796 13.83 18.39 -7.56
CA ALA A 796 14.23 19.22 -6.42
C ALA A 796 13.09 19.32 -5.39
N ALA A 797 13.44 19.65 -4.14
CA ALA A 797 12.45 20.03 -3.15
C ALA A 797 12.00 21.49 -3.40
N PRO A 798 10.71 21.82 -3.27
CA PRO A 798 10.26 23.21 -3.36
C PRO A 798 10.95 24.05 -2.29
N LYS A 799 11.49 25.23 -2.66
CA LYS A 799 11.92 26.24 -1.69
C LYS A 799 10.67 26.88 -1.08
N LEU A 800 10.62 27.05 0.25
CA LEU A 800 9.47 27.65 0.96
C LEU A 800 9.03 28.98 0.34
N GLU A 801 9.99 29.80 -0.06
CA GLU A 801 9.79 31.11 -0.70
C GLU A 801 9.00 31.07 -2.03
N ARG A 802 8.90 29.90 -2.66
CA ARG A 802 8.19 29.68 -3.93
C ARG A 802 6.80 29.07 -3.75
N VAL A 803 6.42 28.79 -2.50
CA VAL A 803 5.13 28.20 -2.16
C VAL A 803 4.14 29.32 -1.89
N SER A 804 2.92 29.25 -2.47
CA SER A 804 1.90 30.26 -2.18
C SER A 804 1.46 30.22 -0.71
N ALA A 805 1.03 31.35 -0.14
CA ALA A 805 0.58 31.45 1.25
C ALA A 805 -0.51 30.42 1.64
N ILE A 806 -1.34 30.01 0.67
CA ILE A 806 -2.37 28.97 0.82
C ILE A 806 -1.73 27.58 1.06
N HIS A 807 -0.64 27.29 0.37
CA HIS A 807 0.11 26.04 0.52
C HIS A 807 1.05 26.05 1.72
N GLU A 808 1.59 27.21 2.15
CA GLU A 808 2.36 27.33 3.40
C GLU A 808 1.52 26.89 4.62
N THR A 809 0.24 27.30 4.66
CA THR A 809 -0.70 26.91 5.73
C THR A 809 -0.98 25.40 5.74
N SER A 810 -0.91 24.76 4.57
CA SER A 810 -1.09 23.31 4.40
C SER A 810 0.18 22.53 4.71
N LEU A 811 1.36 23.06 4.37
CA LEU A 811 2.67 22.49 4.67
C LEU A 811 3.03 22.58 6.16
N GLY A 812 2.63 23.66 6.85
CA GLY A 812 2.80 23.79 8.31
C GLY A 812 2.05 22.71 9.10
N ARG A 813 1.00 22.10 8.53
CA ARG A 813 0.31 20.91 9.10
C ARG A 813 1.01 19.58 8.77
N ILE A 814 1.94 19.58 7.83
CA ILE A 814 2.60 18.39 7.26
C ILE A 814 4.02 18.18 7.83
N GLU A 815 4.55 19.10 8.65
CA GLU A 815 5.90 19.01 9.24
C GLU A 815 6.17 17.70 10.00
N HIS A 816 5.14 16.97 10.41
CA HIS A 816 5.28 15.65 11.06
C HIS A 816 5.35 14.45 10.10
N SER A 817 5.20 14.61 8.77
CA SER A 817 5.39 13.52 7.81
C SER A 817 6.19 13.94 6.57
N GLN A 818 7.50 13.71 6.58
CA GLN A 818 8.39 13.93 5.43
C GLN A 818 7.97 13.17 4.16
N ARG A 819 7.19 12.08 4.30
CA ARG A 819 6.62 11.32 3.16
C ARG A 819 5.65 12.13 2.28
N ALA A 820 4.94 13.10 2.85
CA ALA A 820 4.02 13.92 2.07
C ALA A 820 4.77 14.98 1.24
N VAL A 821 5.86 15.53 1.77
CA VAL A 821 6.73 16.49 1.05
C VAL A 821 7.46 15.81 -0.12
N GLN A 822 7.90 14.55 0.04
CA GLN A 822 8.51 13.77 -1.06
C GLN A 822 7.52 13.44 -2.20
N ARG A 823 6.22 13.33 -1.91
CA ARG A 823 5.16 13.16 -2.93
C ARG A 823 4.71 14.49 -3.56
N LEU A 824 5.07 15.61 -2.93
CA LEU A 824 4.92 16.98 -3.43
C LEU A 824 6.18 17.49 -4.14
N CYS A 825 7.18 16.62 -4.38
CA CYS A 825 8.31 16.99 -5.23
C CYS A 825 7.81 17.18 -6.67
N GLU A 826 7.53 18.43 -7.01
CA GLU A 826 7.39 18.85 -8.40
C GLU A 826 8.73 18.63 -9.09
N THR A 827 8.69 18.33 -10.39
CA THR A 827 9.90 18.30 -11.21
C THR A 827 10.28 19.75 -11.45
N PHE A 828 11.10 20.31 -10.57
CA PHE A 828 11.56 21.69 -10.70
C PHE A 828 12.74 21.73 -11.65
N THR A 829 12.62 22.54 -12.69
CA THR A 829 13.80 22.99 -13.43
C THR A 829 14.54 24.02 -12.61
N HIS A 830 15.68 23.58 -12.07
CA HIS A 830 16.67 24.49 -11.53
C HIS A 830 17.44 25.06 -12.73
N MET A 831 17.18 26.33 -13.07
CA MET A 831 18.12 27.12 -13.86
C MET A 831 19.20 27.61 -12.89
N SER A 832 20.39 27.01 -12.96
CA SER A 832 21.60 27.53 -12.32
C SER A 832 22.35 28.41 -13.30
#